data_AF-A0A518AK51-F1
#
_entry.id   AF-A0A518AK51-F1
#
_cell.length_a   1.000
_cell.length_b   1.000
_cell.length_c   1.000
_cell.angle_alpha   90.00
_cell.angle_beta   90.00
_cell.angle_gamma   90.00
#
_symmetry.space_group_name_H-M   'P 1'
#
loop_
_entity.id
_entity.type
_entity.pdbx_description
1 polymer ?
#
loop_
_entity_poly.entity_id
_entity_poly.type
_entity_poly.pdbx_seq_one_letter_code
_entity_poly.pdbx_strand_id
1 'polypeptide(L)'
;MPFLMNRSKLVAMALVAVVAGWTLTAGCNNGKRTVRTPRASSAERSQSLLSTVTGQLDDLPEQSIIELSPPTVVLDAKKSTDGQDVMAEIATLGNAPNNPIPNALVVPADNGRFKSLVRSGDLIKWYGNLRSEIEEEFRSSKKKLSNIQIYVFFTTLSEADQRTIAAQRARGGDDELVKMLALPPERRQEVLQSMETEINNQSGSGDIVSAEAYELTVDQVIDSKTLVFDISKFTTEELISMPKERLFRMEVLRFRDTRFRDLVTDLFRYTDYGVPLLGWEPSPDQMATEQIVERLNQWLRQTSAKVEWSATPLLETLPQSLRDHERLALLASTEALDRNAFSLPTEKERAIQAQGYEGRLMQEASWARDISRWLTLGEMQQQTQVDLVFDWTVRQLQLDEQDDKTLPLRPWQCLAYAHATVEGRAWVFAQLCRQLDVPVVVLRPAGDEGPLWCGALVEGKLYLYDPELGLALQNAEGATATLAEVKADSALAAEFNEEGAPYLPEGTTLEELTAEIVAGPFALSRRAALLEERMTSSDALLVYVDAAELSTQLEQIAGVAKTSLWAHPYQVLAEQLDPKKSVRVNLAIEFEPYVHKPRLWKARLLHFRGHEGETIDTGRGNLKTEVNDHRSAGQLYIHSQVRPTDAAIAKVEAKDARRVWGTAKENATYWLGLLSYDRGDYRVATDWLSQASEVERWQTGANYSLARSYEALGELDKAVELLESSTGPQARGNRLRAKRLQAQ
;
A
#
# COMPACT_ATOMS: atom_id res chain seq x y z
N MET A 1 -25.98 -70.01 1.60
CA MET A 1 -26.65 -70.76 0.51
C MET A 1 -28.02 -70.15 0.26
N PRO A 2 -28.60 -70.32 -0.95
CA PRO A 2 -28.91 -69.16 -1.79
C PRO A 2 -30.41 -68.87 -1.92
N PHE A 3 -30.77 -67.75 -2.58
CA PHE A 3 -31.59 -67.83 -3.79
C PHE A 3 -31.44 -66.57 -4.69
N LEU A 4 -31.30 -66.79 -6.00
CA LEU A 4 -31.32 -65.75 -7.02
C LEU A 4 -32.75 -65.37 -7.38
N MET A 5 -33.02 -64.09 -7.67
CA MET A 5 -34.21 -63.73 -8.47
C MET A 5 -34.02 -62.52 -9.42
N ASN A 6 -33.55 -62.87 -10.62
CA ASN A 6 -34.00 -62.35 -11.93
C ASN A 6 -34.13 -60.82 -12.17
N ARG A 7 -33.08 -60.21 -12.75
CA ARG A 7 -33.04 -58.79 -13.17
C ARG A 7 -33.95 -58.41 -14.36
N SER A 8 -34.56 -59.36 -15.06
CA SER A 8 -35.30 -59.11 -16.31
C SER A 8 -36.68 -58.44 -16.14
N LYS A 9 -37.30 -58.49 -14.95
CA LYS A 9 -38.63 -57.88 -14.71
C LYS A 9 -38.59 -56.43 -14.23
N LEU A 10 -37.45 -55.94 -13.73
CA LEU A 10 -37.32 -54.61 -13.13
C LEU A 10 -37.22 -53.50 -14.20
N VAL A 11 -36.66 -53.81 -15.38
CA VAL A 11 -36.53 -52.86 -16.50
C VAL A 11 -37.87 -52.65 -17.23
N ALA A 12 -38.76 -53.65 -17.26
CA ALA A 12 -40.06 -53.56 -17.94
C ALA A 12 -41.10 -52.71 -17.20
N MET A 13 -41.07 -52.67 -15.86
CA MET A 13 -41.98 -51.78 -15.08
C MET A 13 -41.53 -50.32 -15.10
N ALA A 14 -40.22 -50.05 -15.21
CA ALA A 14 -39.68 -48.69 -15.19
C ALA A 14 -40.09 -47.87 -16.44
N LEU A 15 -40.27 -48.49 -17.61
CA LEU A 15 -40.59 -47.77 -18.85
C LEU A 15 -42.08 -47.43 -19.02
N VAL A 16 -43.00 -48.23 -18.46
CA VAL A 16 -44.45 -47.98 -18.61
C VAL A 16 -44.94 -46.89 -17.63
N ALA A 17 -44.29 -46.78 -16.46
CA ALA A 17 -44.62 -45.75 -15.47
C ALA A 17 -44.23 -44.31 -15.90
N VAL A 18 -43.28 -44.16 -16.84
CA VAL A 18 -42.78 -42.84 -17.28
C VAL A 18 -43.59 -42.26 -18.46
N VAL A 19 -44.24 -43.09 -19.28
CA VAL A 19 -44.95 -42.62 -20.49
C VAL A 19 -46.46 -42.48 -20.29
N ALA A 20 -47.08 -43.22 -19.37
CA ALA A 20 -48.52 -43.11 -19.09
C ALA A 20 -48.90 -41.95 -18.13
N GLY A 21 -47.92 -41.30 -17.48
CA GLY A 21 -48.16 -40.23 -16.51
C GLY A 21 -48.39 -38.83 -17.08
N TRP A 22 -48.37 -38.66 -18.40
CA TRP A 22 -48.30 -37.33 -19.05
C TRP A 22 -49.54 -36.89 -19.84
N THR A 23 -50.64 -37.67 -19.89
CA THR A 23 -51.77 -37.38 -20.81
C THR A 23 -53.19 -37.45 -20.25
N LEU A 24 -53.42 -37.68 -18.95
CA LEU A 24 -54.81 -37.75 -18.40
C LEU A 24 -55.00 -37.13 -16.99
N THR A 25 -54.89 -35.81 -16.86
CA THR A 25 -55.64 -35.05 -15.83
C THR A 25 -56.07 -33.66 -16.33
N ALA A 26 -57.08 -33.62 -17.20
CA ALA A 26 -57.91 -32.44 -17.37
C ALA A 26 -59.14 -32.54 -16.46
N GLY A 27 -59.47 -31.48 -15.72
CA GLY A 27 -60.82 -31.30 -15.16
C GLY A 27 -61.16 -31.96 -13.82
N CYS A 28 -60.41 -31.67 -12.74
CA CYS A 28 -60.99 -31.66 -11.39
C CYS A 28 -60.36 -30.54 -10.55
N ASN A 29 -61.16 -29.49 -10.29
CA ASN A 29 -60.73 -28.26 -9.64
C ASN A 29 -60.71 -28.41 -8.11
N ASN A 30 -59.68 -29.04 -7.57
CA ASN A 30 -59.39 -29.05 -6.13
C ASN A 30 -58.31 -28.02 -5.80
N GLY A 31 -58.69 -26.98 -5.05
CA GLY A 31 -57.85 -25.82 -4.75
C GLY A 31 -56.62 -26.15 -3.90
N LYS A 32 -55.54 -26.60 -4.54
CA LYS A 32 -54.20 -26.61 -3.94
C LYS A 32 -53.77 -25.17 -3.72
N ARG A 33 -53.95 -24.66 -2.48
CA ARG A 33 -53.29 -23.46 -1.99
C ARG A 33 -51.79 -23.62 -2.24
N THR A 34 -51.27 -22.93 -3.25
CA THR A 34 -49.84 -22.65 -3.33
C THR A 34 -49.51 -21.85 -2.07
N VAL A 35 -48.79 -22.48 -1.14
CA VAL A 35 -48.22 -21.79 0.01
C VAL A 35 -47.19 -20.82 -0.58
N ARG A 36 -47.64 -19.59 -0.86
CA ARG A 36 -46.74 -18.48 -1.15
C ARG A 36 -45.86 -18.34 0.08
N THR A 37 -44.60 -18.77 -0.03
CA THR A 37 -43.57 -18.32 0.90
C THR A 37 -43.67 -16.81 0.99
N PRO A 38 -43.79 -16.24 2.21
CA PRO A 38 -43.90 -14.79 2.36
C PRO A 38 -42.69 -14.17 1.68
N ARG A 39 -42.92 -13.18 0.81
CA ARG A 39 -41.82 -12.43 0.21
C ARG A 39 -41.08 -11.72 1.33
N ALA A 40 -39.82 -12.07 1.52
CA ALA A 40 -38.96 -11.39 2.48
C ALA A 40 -39.05 -9.87 2.29
N SER A 41 -39.21 -9.16 3.40
CA SER A 41 -39.42 -7.71 3.43
C SER A 41 -38.21 -6.96 2.85
N SER A 42 -38.38 -5.68 2.49
CA SER A 42 -37.26 -4.88 1.98
C SER A 42 -36.14 -4.75 3.03
N ALA A 43 -36.52 -4.68 4.32
CA ALA A 43 -35.59 -4.65 5.44
C ALA A 43 -34.80 -5.97 5.59
N GLU A 44 -35.47 -7.12 5.54
CA GLU A 44 -34.80 -8.44 5.60
C GLU A 44 -33.78 -8.63 4.47
N ARG A 45 -34.09 -8.17 3.25
CA ARG A 45 -33.14 -8.23 2.12
C ARG A 45 -31.96 -7.28 2.31
N SER A 46 -32.23 -6.07 2.80
CA SER A 46 -31.22 -5.08 3.13
C SER A 46 -30.23 -5.62 4.17
N GLN A 47 -30.74 -6.22 5.26
CA GLN A 47 -29.91 -6.84 6.30
C GLN A 47 -29.14 -8.06 5.79
N SER A 48 -29.76 -8.88 4.93
CA SER A 48 -29.08 -10.02 4.30
C SER A 48 -27.91 -9.59 3.42
N LEU A 49 -28.02 -8.46 2.70
CA LEU A 49 -26.90 -7.91 1.93
C LEU A 49 -25.76 -7.42 2.83
N LEU A 50 -26.06 -6.71 3.93
CA LEU A 50 -25.04 -6.29 4.90
C LEU A 50 -24.34 -7.48 5.56
N SER A 51 -25.10 -8.46 6.06
CA SER A 51 -24.52 -9.69 6.63
C SER A 51 -23.64 -10.43 5.61
N THR A 52 -24.01 -10.40 4.32
CA THR A 52 -23.19 -10.97 3.24
C THR A 52 -21.91 -10.18 3.02
N VAL A 53 -21.94 -8.84 3.12
CA VAL A 53 -20.75 -7.99 3.02
C VAL A 53 -19.83 -8.20 4.22
N THR A 54 -20.37 -8.29 5.45
CA THR A 54 -19.59 -8.59 6.67
C THR A 54 -18.86 -9.93 6.52
N GLY A 55 -19.59 -11.01 6.21
CA GLY A 55 -18.96 -12.32 6.00
C GLY A 55 -17.92 -12.33 4.87
N GLN A 56 -18.10 -11.52 3.82
CA GLN A 56 -17.07 -11.37 2.78
C GLN A 56 -15.81 -10.64 3.25
N LEU A 57 -15.94 -9.63 4.13
CA LEU A 57 -14.82 -8.93 4.75
C LEU A 57 -14.03 -9.90 5.64
N ASP A 58 -14.75 -10.69 6.44
CA ASP A 58 -14.18 -11.72 7.31
C ASP A 58 -13.48 -12.83 6.50
N ASP A 59 -14.03 -13.21 5.34
CA ASP A 59 -13.48 -14.21 4.41
C ASP A 59 -12.39 -13.69 3.44
N LEU A 60 -12.01 -12.40 3.45
CA LEU A 60 -11.00 -11.86 2.52
C LEU A 60 -9.66 -12.64 2.46
N PRO A 61 -9.11 -13.18 3.56
CA PRO A 61 -7.93 -14.05 3.49
C PRO A 61 -8.15 -15.32 2.67
N GLU A 62 -9.38 -15.85 2.63
CA GLU A 62 -9.74 -17.04 1.85
C GLU A 62 -10.08 -16.72 0.39
N GLN A 63 -10.52 -15.49 0.10
CA GLN A 63 -10.69 -15.00 -1.28
C GLN A 63 -9.34 -14.68 -1.97
N SER A 64 -8.25 -14.53 -1.22
CA SER A 64 -6.92 -14.17 -1.75
C SER A 64 -6.36 -15.25 -2.70
N ILE A 65 -6.06 -14.85 -3.94
CA ILE A 65 -5.56 -15.75 -4.99
C ILE A 65 -4.08 -16.11 -4.74
N ILE A 66 -3.83 -17.18 -3.99
CA ILE A 66 -2.46 -17.63 -3.67
C ILE A 66 -1.77 -18.42 -4.79
N GLU A 67 -2.50 -18.97 -5.76
CA GLU A 67 -1.93 -19.77 -6.85
C GLU A 67 -1.68 -18.96 -8.12
N LEU A 68 -0.77 -17.99 -8.04
CA LEU A 68 -0.24 -17.29 -9.21
C LEU A 68 1.04 -18.00 -9.69
N SER A 69 1.04 -18.42 -10.96
CA SER A 69 2.24 -18.96 -11.62
C SER A 69 3.02 -17.82 -12.27
N PRO A 70 4.28 -17.55 -11.86
CA PRO A 70 5.10 -16.52 -12.50
C PRO A 70 5.35 -16.86 -13.98
N PRO A 71 5.63 -15.86 -14.82
CA PRO A 71 5.91 -16.08 -16.23
C PRO A 71 7.16 -16.95 -16.39
N THR A 72 7.05 -17.96 -17.24
CA THR A 72 8.23 -18.71 -17.67
C THR A 72 8.84 -18.02 -18.88
N VAL A 73 10.12 -17.66 -18.82
CA VAL A 73 10.88 -17.27 -20.01
C VAL A 73 10.78 -18.40 -21.04
N VAL A 74 10.25 -18.10 -22.22
CA VAL A 74 10.08 -19.03 -23.33
C VAL A 74 11.14 -18.83 -24.40
N LEU A 75 11.56 -17.58 -24.61
CA LEU A 75 12.67 -17.22 -25.48
C LEU A 75 13.55 -16.17 -24.82
N ASP A 76 14.84 -16.43 -24.82
CA ASP A 76 15.96 -15.60 -24.38
C ASP A 76 17.21 -16.09 -25.15
N ALA A 77 18.38 -15.51 -24.85
CA ALA A 77 19.64 -15.96 -25.44
C ALA A 77 19.97 -17.44 -25.19
N LYS A 78 19.51 -18.03 -24.08
CA LYS A 78 19.76 -19.45 -23.78
C LYS A 78 18.87 -20.39 -24.60
N LYS A 79 17.80 -19.86 -25.20
CA LYS A 79 16.79 -20.62 -25.93
C LYS A 79 16.75 -20.32 -27.43
N SER A 80 17.45 -19.29 -27.90
CA SER A 80 17.73 -19.04 -29.33
C SER A 80 18.46 -20.22 -29.99
N THR A 81 18.60 -20.23 -31.31
CA THR A 81 19.34 -21.31 -32.02
C THR A 81 20.85 -21.23 -31.85
N ASP A 82 21.39 -20.04 -31.59
CA ASP A 82 22.83 -19.72 -31.63
C ASP A 82 23.41 -19.38 -30.25
N GLY A 83 22.58 -19.35 -29.20
CA GLY A 83 23.00 -18.96 -27.85
C GLY A 83 23.19 -17.46 -27.66
N GLN A 84 22.84 -16.64 -28.67
CA GLN A 84 22.96 -15.18 -28.64
C GLN A 84 21.62 -14.51 -28.34
N ASP A 85 21.67 -13.24 -27.90
CA ASP A 85 20.48 -12.41 -27.72
C ASP A 85 19.62 -12.40 -29.00
N VAL A 86 18.30 -12.50 -28.82
CA VAL A 86 17.35 -12.43 -29.93
C VAL A 86 17.11 -10.96 -30.24
N MET A 87 17.65 -10.50 -31.37
CA MET A 87 17.58 -9.10 -31.80
C MET A 87 16.45 -8.91 -32.80
N ALA A 88 15.46 -8.09 -32.44
CA ALA A 88 14.27 -7.85 -33.26
C ALA A 88 14.13 -6.38 -33.68
N GLU A 89 13.74 -6.16 -34.94
CA GLU A 89 13.32 -4.88 -35.51
C GLU A 89 11.78 -4.85 -35.66
N ILE A 90 11.19 -3.66 -35.60
CA ILE A 90 9.75 -3.47 -35.80
C ILE A 90 9.43 -3.29 -37.29
N ALA A 91 8.38 -3.95 -37.76
CA ALA A 91 7.97 -3.98 -39.15
C ALA A 91 6.45 -3.78 -39.31
N THR A 92 6.02 -3.54 -40.55
CA THR A 92 4.59 -3.54 -40.91
C THR A 92 4.29 -4.69 -41.86
N LEU A 93 3.34 -5.54 -41.48
CA LEU A 93 2.76 -6.60 -42.31
C LEU A 93 1.37 -6.17 -42.80
N GLY A 94 1.27 -5.87 -44.09
CA GLY A 94 0.00 -5.59 -44.77
C GLY A 94 0.07 -4.47 -45.81
N ASN A 95 -0.62 -4.64 -46.94
CA ASN A 95 -0.61 -3.67 -48.05
C ASN A 95 -1.67 -2.57 -47.86
N ALA A 96 -1.54 -1.75 -46.80
CA ALA A 96 -2.34 -0.54 -46.60
C ALA A 96 -1.54 0.69 -47.07
N PRO A 97 -1.67 1.15 -48.34
CA PRO A 97 -0.72 2.10 -48.94
C PRO A 97 -0.70 3.50 -48.31
N ASN A 98 -1.68 3.85 -47.47
CA ASN A 98 -1.86 5.21 -46.97
C ASN A 98 -1.59 5.39 -45.46
N ASN A 99 -1.40 4.31 -44.67
CA ASN A 99 -0.92 4.41 -43.28
C ASN A 99 -0.42 3.03 -42.75
N PRO A 100 0.87 2.68 -42.94
CA PRO A 100 1.44 1.45 -42.40
C PRO A 100 1.71 1.60 -40.89
N ILE A 101 0.71 1.25 -40.08
CA ILE A 101 0.85 1.13 -38.63
C ILE A 101 1.74 -0.09 -38.33
N PRO A 102 2.87 0.07 -37.59
CA PRO A 102 3.71 -1.06 -37.23
C PRO A 102 2.94 -2.07 -36.38
N ASN A 103 3.06 -3.35 -36.73
CA ASN A 103 2.29 -4.44 -36.12
C ASN A 103 3.09 -5.75 -36.00
N ALA A 104 4.36 -5.77 -36.41
CA ALA A 104 5.17 -6.98 -36.46
C ALA A 104 6.56 -6.77 -35.85
N LEU A 105 7.14 -7.85 -35.34
CA LEU A 105 8.57 -7.94 -35.01
C LEU A 105 9.23 -8.99 -35.92
N VAL A 106 10.39 -8.63 -36.47
CA VAL A 106 11.22 -9.47 -37.33
C VAL A 106 12.58 -9.65 -36.67
N VAL A 107 13.14 -10.86 -36.69
CA VAL A 107 14.49 -11.18 -36.19
C VAL A 107 15.40 -11.49 -37.39
N PRO A 108 16.24 -10.55 -37.85
CA PRO A 108 17.04 -10.75 -39.06
C PRO A 108 18.06 -11.89 -38.95
N ALA A 109 18.54 -12.19 -37.74
CA ALA A 109 19.47 -13.28 -37.44
C ALA A 109 18.86 -14.69 -37.54
N ASP A 110 17.53 -14.82 -37.73
CA ASP A 110 16.78 -16.09 -37.74
C ASP A 110 16.95 -16.95 -36.46
N ASN A 111 17.45 -16.36 -35.36
CA ASN A 111 17.69 -17.05 -34.09
C ASN A 111 16.48 -17.10 -33.14
N GLY A 112 15.38 -16.44 -33.50
CA GLY A 112 14.19 -16.27 -32.66
C GLY A 112 13.35 -17.53 -32.43
N ARG A 113 13.40 -18.55 -33.30
CA ARG A 113 12.69 -19.84 -33.15
C ARG A 113 11.16 -19.75 -32.91
N PHE A 114 10.51 -18.63 -33.25
CA PHE A 114 9.17 -18.28 -32.77
C PHE A 114 8.16 -19.42 -32.94
N LYS A 115 8.03 -19.97 -34.14
CA LYS A 115 7.12 -21.09 -34.48
C LYS A 115 7.25 -22.34 -33.58
N SER A 116 8.40 -22.55 -32.92
CA SER A 116 8.65 -23.71 -32.05
C SER A 116 8.50 -23.43 -30.56
N LEU A 117 8.69 -22.18 -30.13
CA LEU A 117 8.70 -21.80 -28.71
C LEU A 117 7.54 -20.87 -28.34
N VAL A 118 7.31 -19.84 -29.14
CA VAL A 118 6.38 -18.72 -28.92
C VAL A 118 4.96 -19.06 -29.39
N ARG A 119 3.95 -18.48 -28.76
CA ARG A 119 2.53 -18.63 -29.07
C ARG A 119 1.80 -17.30 -28.92
N SER A 120 0.62 -17.20 -29.55
CA SER A 120 -0.36 -16.15 -29.27
C SER A 120 -0.61 -16.04 -27.76
N GLY A 121 -0.67 -14.80 -27.25
CA GLY A 121 -0.85 -14.49 -25.83
C GLY A 121 0.42 -14.51 -24.98
N ASP A 122 1.60 -14.86 -25.52
CA ASP A 122 2.87 -14.63 -24.81
C ASP A 122 3.18 -13.11 -24.76
N LEU A 123 3.88 -12.66 -23.71
CA LEU A 123 4.36 -11.28 -23.58
C LEU A 123 5.78 -11.17 -24.14
N ILE A 124 6.09 -10.06 -24.78
CA ILE A 124 7.40 -9.71 -25.33
C ILE A 124 7.93 -8.51 -24.53
N LYS A 125 9.13 -8.61 -23.98
CA LYS A 125 9.91 -7.45 -23.52
C LYS A 125 10.92 -7.11 -24.61
N TRP A 126 10.78 -5.92 -25.19
CA TRP A 126 11.57 -5.41 -26.32
C TRP A 126 12.41 -4.24 -25.83
N TYR A 127 13.67 -4.51 -25.52
CA TYR A 127 14.58 -3.64 -24.77
C TYR A 127 15.40 -2.71 -25.68
N GLY A 128 15.30 -1.41 -25.41
CA GLY A 128 16.09 -0.33 -25.98
C GLY A 128 17.58 -0.54 -25.75
N ASN A 129 18.29 -0.98 -26.78
CA ASN A 129 19.71 -1.22 -26.66
C ASN A 129 20.49 0.10 -26.71
N LEU A 130 20.75 0.67 -25.54
CA LEU A 130 21.48 1.94 -25.32
C LEU A 130 23.01 1.75 -25.46
N ARG A 131 23.45 0.79 -26.30
CA ARG A 131 24.70 0.04 -26.07
C ARG A 131 25.60 -0.21 -27.28
N SER A 132 25.88 0.83 -28.05
CA SER A 132 27.08 0.87 -28.91
C SER A 132 27.65 2.28 -29.04
N GLU A 133 26.79 3.29 -29.27
CA GLU A 133 27.22 4.68 -29.44
C GLU A 133 27.42 5.37 -28.07
N ILE A 134 26.47 5.19 -27.15
CA ILE A 134 26.49 5.88 -25.85
C ILE A 134 27.51 5.27 -24.87
N GLU A 135 27.81 3.97 -24.91
CA GLU A 135 28.74 3.38 -23.92
C GLU A 135 30.21 3.84 -24.10
N GLU A 136 30.61 4.39 -25.26
CA GLU A 136 31.90 5.08 -25.45
C GLU A 136 31.80 6.61 -25.19
N GLU A 137 30.73 7.29 -25.62
CA GLU A 137 30.54 8.73 -25.35
C GLU A 137 30.25 9.06 -23.88
N PHE A 138 29.50 8.21 -23.17
CA PHE A 138 29.17 8.43 -21.75
C PHE A 138 30.36 8.13 -20.85
N ARG A 139 31.27 7.26 -21.33
CA ARG A 139 32.61 7.15 -20.80
C ARG A 139 33.37 8.48 -20.96
N SER A 140 33.26 9.17 -22.08
CA SER A 140 34.02 10.41 -22.32
C SER A 140 33.46 11.63 -21.53
N SER A 141 32.15 11.78 -21.45
CA SER A 141 31.53 13.11 -21.27
C SER A 141 31.16 13.52 -19.83
N LYS A 142 31.18 12.60 -18.85
CA LYS A 142 30.43 12.81 -17.59
C LYS A 142 30.97 13.88 -16.61
N LYS A 143 32.15 14.47 -16.85
CA LYS A 143 32.71 15.56 -16.00
C LYS A 143 32.47 16.98 -16.53
N LYS A 144 31.89 17.17 -17.73
CA LYS A 144 31.69 18.50 -18.35
C LYS A 144 30.24 18.99 -18.38
N LEU A 145 29.25 18.11 -18.31
CA LEU A 145 27.83 18.50 -18.42
C LEU A 145 27.31 19.36 -17.24
N SER A 146 27.87 19.22 -16.04
CA SER A 146 27.50 20.05 -14.88
C SER A 146 27.75 21.54 -15.10
N ASN A 147 28.76 21.90 -15.89
CA ASN A 147 29.15 23.30 -16.09
C ASN A 147 28.46 23.90 -17.34
N ILE A 148 28.13 23.07 -18.34
CA ILE A 148 27.48 23.53 -19.58
C ILE A 148 25.98 23.80 -19.37
N GLN A 149 25.26 22.98 -18.59
CA GLN A 149 23.85 23.25 -18.26
C GLN A 149 23.68 24.57 -17.49
N ILE A 150 24.64 24.92 -16.62
CA ILE A 150 24.65 26.22 -15.92
C ILE A 150 24.87 27.38 -16.90
N TYR A 151 25.74 27.20 -17.90
CA TYR A 151 26.14 28.30 -18.80
C TYR A 151 25.12 28.62 -19.89
N VAL A 152 24.52 27.60 -20.52
CA VAL A 152 23.46 27.80 -21.55
C VAL A 152 22.24 28.51 -20.93
N PHE A 153 21.84 28.09 -19.73
CA PHE A 153 20.75 28.72 -18.98
C PHE A 153 21.09 30.18 -18.58
N PHE A 154 22.37 30.49 -18.33
CA PHE A 154 22.82 31.85 -18.00
C PHE A 154 22.76 32.82 -19.20
N THR A 155 23.14 32.35 -20.39
CA THR A 155 23.18 33.19 -21.60
C THR A 155 21.80 33.60 -22.11
N THR A 156 20.73 32.93 -21.66
CA THR A 156 19.33 33.27 -21.96
C THR A 156 18.67 34.20 -20.95
N LEU A 157 19.33 34.52 -19.83
CA LEU A 157 18.81 35.41 -18.78
C LEU A 157 19.07 36.89 -19.09
N SER A 158 18.29 37.79 -18.48
CA SER A 158 18.53 39.23 -18.60
C SER A 158 19.79 39.65 -17.83
N GLU A 159 20.40 40.79 -18.20
CA GLU A 159 21.56 41.31 -17.45
C GLU A 159 21.28 41.54 -15.96
N ALA A 160 20.02 41.81 -15.58
CA ALA A 160 19.63 42.01 -14.19
C ALA A 160 19.67 40.69 -13.38
N ASP A 161 19.20 39.60 -13.98
CA ASP A 161 19.21 38.27 -13.38
C ASP A 161 20.65 37.73 -13.27
N GLN A 162 21.44 37.91 -14.33
CA GLN A 162 22.86 37.54 -14.36
C GLN A 162 23.65 38.24 -13.24
N ARG A 163 23.41 39.55 -13.01
CA ARG A 163 24.02 40.30 -11.90
C ARG A 163 23.54 39.82 -10.53
N THR A 164 22.26 39.46 -10.40
CA THR A 164 21.67 38.98 -9.13
C THR A 164 22.26 37.64 -8.71
N ILE A 165 22.37 36.68 -9.65
CA ILE A 165 22.94 35.36 -9.38
C ILE A 165 24.46 35.46 -9.11
N ALA A 166 25.18 36.34 -9.84
CA ALA A 166 26.59 36.62 -9.54
C ALA A 166 26.79 37.18 -8.12
N ALA A 167 25.93 38.10 -7.66
CA ALA A 167 25.96 38.66 -6.31
C ALA A 167 25.56 37.66 -5.20
N GLN A 168 24.80 36.61 -5.53
CA GLN A 168 24.53 35.49 -4.62
C GLN A 168 25.72 34.53 -4.55
N ARG A 169 26.29 34.11 -5.69
CA ARG A 169 27.41 33.14 -5.72
C ARG A 169 28.75 33.71 -5.27
N ALA A 170 28.97 35.02 -5.36
CA ALA A 170 30.15 35.67 -4.76
C ALA A 170 30.26 35.46 -3.24
N ARG A 171 29.17 35.06 -2.56
CA ARG A 171 29.17 34.69 -1.13
C ARG A 171 29.54 33.21 -0.87
N GLY A 172 29.63 32.39 -1.92
CA GLY A 172 29.86 30.95 -1.87
C GLY A 172 31.26 30.48 -2.32
N GLY A 173 32.14 31.39 -2.76
CA GLY A 173 33.56 31.07 -2.99
C GLY A 173 33.95 30.43 -4.33
N ASP A 174 33.11 30.52 -5.36
CA ASP A 174 33.36 29.91 -6.68
C ASP A 174 34.13 30.87 -7.62
N ASP A 175 35.47 30.78 -7.60
CA ASP A 175 36.41 31.84 -8.03
C ASP A 175 36.72 31.88 -9.55
N GLU A 176 36.49 30.81 -10.31
CA GLU A 176 36.76 30.80 -11.76
C GLU A 176 35.69 31.53 -12.59
N LEU A 177 34.41 31.34 -12.29
CA LEU A 177 33.33 31.95 -13.06
C LEU A 177 33.36 33.48 -12.97
N VAL A 178 33.77 34.01 -11.79
CA VAL A 178 33.96 35.45 -11.55
C VAL A 178 35.11 36.00 -12.39
N LYS A 179 36.25 35.29 -12.47
CA LYS A 179 37.39 35.67 -13.32
C LYS A 179 37.05 35.63 -14.80
N MET A 180 36.23 34.68 -15.24
CA MET A 180 35.80 34.54 -16.63
C MET A 180 34.79 35.64 -17.04
N LEU A 181 33.89 36.04 -16.14
CA LEU A 181 32.97 37.17 -16.35
C LEU A 181 33.69 38.53 -16.37
N ALA A 182 34.85 38.65 -15.70
CA ALA A 182 35.69 39.84 -15.75
C ALA A 182 36.45 40.02 -17.08
N LEU A 183 36.46 39.03 -17.98
CA LEU A 183 37.10 39.15 -19.29
C LEU A 183 36.24 39.97 -20.28
N PRO A 184 36.84 40.75 -21.18
CA PRO A 184 36.13 41.42 -22.28
C PRO A 184 35.40 40.39 -23.18
N PRO A 185 34.25 40.74 -23.78
CA PRO A 185 33.45 39.79 -24.57
C PRO A 185 34.25 39.05 -25.65
N GLU A 186 35.09 39.79 -26.40
CA GLU A 186 35.98 39.28 -27.45
C GLU A 186 36.77 38.03 -27.01
N ARG A 187 37.38 38.08 -25.81
CA ARG A 187 38.27 37.02 -25.30
C ARG A 187 37.52 35.82 -24.74
N ARG A 188 36.24 35.94 -24.40
CA ARG A 188 35.44 34.79 -23.95
C ARG A 188 35.28 33.79 -25.10
N GLN A 189 35.20 34.28 -26.34
CA GLN A 189 35.00 33.47 -27.53
C GLN A 189 36.25 32.69 -27.94
N GLU A 190 37.45 33.28 -27.79
CA GLU A 190 38.73 32.57 -27.99
C GLU A 190 38.94 31.44 -26.97
N VAL A 191 38.61 31.69 -25.69
CA VAL A 191 38.72 30.67 -24.62
C VAL A 191 37.75 29.52 -24.87
N LEU A 192 36.53 29.80 -25.36
CA LEU A 192 35.56 28.77 -25.74
C LEU A 192 36.10 27.84 -26.87
N GLN A 193 36.69 28.40 -27.94
CA GLN A 193 37.27 27.61 -29.04
C GLN A 193 38.52 26.81 -28.60
N SER A 194 39.34 27.38 -27.72
CA SER A 194 40.46 26.65 -27.09
C SER A 194 39.96 25.44 -26.31
N MET A 195 38.91 25.62 -25.50
CA MET A 195 38.32 24.53 -24.73
C MET A 195 37.70 23.47 -25.62
N GLU A 196 36.95 23.84 -26.67
CA GLU A 196 36.40 22.92 -27.70
C GLU A 196 37.47 22.01 -28.31
N THR A 197 38.61 22.58 -28.71
CA THR A 197 39.72 21.85 -29.34
C THR A 197 40.34 20.83 -28.39
N GLU A 198 40.33 21.11 -27.08
CA GLU A 198 40.88 20.25 -26.03
C GLU A 198 39.89 19.15 -25.59
N ILE A 199 38.58 19.30 -25.82
CA ILE A 199 37.58 18.25 -25.55
C ILE A 199 37.79 17.06 -26.49
N ASN A 200 38.09 17.31 -27.76
CA ASN A 200 38.11 16.29 -28.81
C ASN A 200 39.25 15.25 -28.69
N ASN A 201 40.24 15.47 -27.83
CA ASN A 201 41.47 14.67 -27.80
C ASN A 201 41.53 13.60 -26.70
N GLN A 202 40.71 13.67 -25.64
CA GLN A 202 40.82 12.75 -24.49
C GLN A 202 39.49 12.61 -23.73
N SER A 203 38.96 11.39 -23.56
CA SER A 203 38.25 10.96 -22.32
C SER A 203 37.65 9.54 -22.35
N GLY A 204 37.45 8.95 -21.16
CA GLY A 204 36.80 7.65 -20.92
C GLY A 204 36.45 7.38 -19.42
N SER A 205 35.40 6.58 -19.16
CA SER A 205 34.68 6.25 -17.89
C SER A 205 33.91 7.38 -17.14
N GLY A 206 32.63 7.24 -16.73
CA GLY A 206 31.65 6.13 -16.90
C GLY A 206 30.29 6.32 -16.15
N ASP A 207 29.35 5.39 -16.43
CA ASP A 207 28.14 4.97 -15.68
C ASP A 207 26.95 5.97 -15.53
N ILE A 208 25.63 5.69 -15.65
CA ILE A 208 24.72 4.60 -16.13
C ILE A 208 23.38 5.31 -16.53
N VAL A 209 22.53 4.76 -17.42
CA VAL A 209 21.17 5.24 -17.78
C VAL A 209 20.19 4.06 -17.93
N SER A 210 18.89 4.24 -17.64
CA SER A 210 17.83 3.23 -17.83
C SER A 210 17.44 3.07 -19.31
N ALA A 211 17.39 1.84 -19.82
CA ALA A 211 16.87 1.52 -21.14
C ALA A 211 15.33 1.59 -21.18
N GLU A 212 14.76 2.24 -22.19
CA GLU A 212 13.35 2.13 -22.53
C GLU A 212 13.03 0.67 -22.92
N ALA A 213 11.96 0.08 -22.40
CA ALA A 213 11.54 -1.27 -22.75
C ALA A 213 10.05 -1.25 -23.10
N TYR A 214 9.72 -1.75 -24.29
CA TYR A 214 8.33 -1.88 -24.73
C TYR A 214 7.81 -3.27 -24.35
N GLU A 215 6.62 -3.33 -23.75
CA GLU A 215 5.92 -4.58 -23.47
C GLU A 215 4.82 -4.83 -24.50
N LEU A 216 5.03 -5.79 -25.39
CA LEU A 216 4.11 -6.14 -26.48
C LEU A 216 3.47 -7.50 -26.21
N THR A 217 2.23 -7.74 -26.63
CA THR A 217 1.62 -9.08 -26.53
C THR A 217 1.64 -9.75 -27.91
N VAL A 218 2.07 -11.01 -28.02
CA VAL A 218 2.04 -11.76 -29.29
C VAL A 218 0.58 -11.99 -29.70
N ASP A 219 0.17 -11.48 -30.86
CA ASP A 219 -1.12 -11.81 -31.47
C ASP A 219 -0.99 -13.09 -32.29
N GLN A 220 -0.08 -13.11 -33.27
CA GLN A 220 0.13 -14.23 -34.18
C GLN A 220 1.62 -14.51 -34.40
N VAL A 221 2.01 -15.79 -34.49
CA VAL A 221 3.33 -16.19 -34.97
C VAL A 221 3.23 -16.57 -36.45
N ILE A 222 3.99 -15.88 -37.31
CA ILE A 222 3.95 -16.06 -38.77
C ILE A 222 4.92 -17.17 -39.20
N ASP A 223 6.18 -17.07 -38.78
CA ASP A 223 7.23 -18.03 -39.09
C ASP A 223 8.25 -18.19 -37.92
N SER A 224 9.49 -18.60 -38.19
CA SER A 224 10.52 -18.78 -37.15
C SER A 224 11.13 -17.48 -36.62
N LYS A 225 11.00 -16.38 -37.38
CA LYS A 225 11.62 -15.07 -37.12
C LYS A 225 10.66 -13.89 -37.20
N THR A 226 9.43 -14.11 -37.64
CA THR A 226 8.40 -13.07 -37.80
C THR A 226 7.20 -13.37 -36.90
N LEU A 227 6.78 -12.40 -36.10
CA LEU A 227 5.52 -12.41 -35.35
C LEU A 227 4.76 -11.10 -35.51
N VAL A 228 3.45 -11.13 -35.28
CA VAL A 228 2.54 -9.99 -35.15
C VAL A 228 2.26 -9.78 -33.67
N PHE A 229 2.23 -8.52 -33.23
CA PHE A 229 1.86 -8.16 -31.87
C PHE A 229 0.50 -7.44 -31.83
N ASP A 230 -0.18 -7.55 -30.69
CA ASP A 230 -1.47 -6.94 -30.41
C ASP A 230 -1.32 -5.41 -30.31
N ILE A 231 -1.81 -4.72 -31.34
CA ILE A 231 -1.82 -3.26 -31.44
C ILE A 231 -2.97 -2.61 -30.65
N SER A 232 -3.95 -3.37 -30.14
CA SER A 232 -5.17 -2.81 -29.52
C SER A 232 -4.92 -2.06 -28.21
N LYS A 233 -3.73 -2.25 -27.62
CA LYS A 233 -3.28 -1.61 -26.37
C LYS A 233 -2.58 -0.26 -26.58
N PHE A 234 -2.33 0.14 -27.83
CA PHE A 234 -1.55 1.33 -28.15
C PHE A 234 -2.37 2.32 -28.99
N THR A 235 -2.13 3.60 -28.77
CA THR A 235 -2.60 4.65 -29.68
C THR A 235 -1.82 4.61 -31.00
N THR A 236 -2.42 5.13 -32.07
CA THR A 236 -1.75 5.29 -33.37
C THR A 236 -0.46 6.12 -33.26
N GLU A 237 -0.44 7.10 -32.35
CA GLU A 237 0.73 7.97 -32.12
C GLU A 237 1.88 7.21 -31.44
N GLU A 238 1.60 6.39 -30.42
CA GLU A 238 2.59 5.50 -29.80
C GLU A 238 3.16 4.49 -30.81
N LEU A 239 2.31 3.86 -31.63
CA LEU A 239 2.76 2.92 -32.67
C LEU A 239 3.58 3.61 -33.78
N ILE A 240 3.30 4.87 -34.09
CA ILE A 240 4.09 5.65 -35.06
C ILE A 240 5.43 6.08 -34.47
N SER A 241 5.49 6.39 -33.17
CA SER A 241 6.72 6.81 -32.48
C SER A 241 7.68 5.67 -32.16
N MET A 242 7.23 4.41 -32.21
CA MET A 242 8.09 3.25 -32.05
C MET A 242 9.27 3.24 -33.06
N PRO A 243 10.50 2.95 -32.62
CA PRO A 243 11.73 3.10 -33.41
C PRO A 243 11.85 2.06 -34.54
N LYS A 244 11.80 2.51 -35.80
CA LYS A 244 11.60 1.66 -37.00
C LYS A 244 12.86 1.08 -37.66
N GLU A 245 14.06 1.49 -37.21
CA GLU A 245 15.34 1.20 -37.90
C GLU A 245 16.44 0.73 -36.94
N ARG A 246 16.07 0.20 -35.77
CA ARG A 246 17.02 -0.29 -34.77
C ARG A 246 16.69 -1.72 -34.35
N LEU A 247 17.72 -2.48 -34.02
CA LEU A 247 17.62 -3.82 -33.45
C LEU A 247 17.61 -3.74 -31.92
N PHE A 248 16.56 -4.26 -31.32
CA PHE A 248 16.33 -4.27 -29.88
C PHE A 248 16.47 -5.70 -29.36
N ARG A 249 17.04 -5.86 -28.17
CA ARG A 249 17.08 -7.18 -27.50
C ARG A 249 15.65 -7.57 -27.14
N MET A 250 15.29 -8.83 -27.37
CA MET A 250 13.94 -9.32 -27.15
C MET A 250 13.94 -10.56 -26.24
N GLU A 251 13.05 -10.55 -25.25
CA GLU A 251 12.72 -11.71 -24.42
C GLU A 251 11.22 -12.01 -24.52
N VAL A 252 10.85 -13.29 -24.59
CA VAL A 252 9.44 -13.72 -24.64
C VAL A 252 9.09 -14.50 -23.38
N LEU A 253 8.05 -14.05 -22.69
CA LEU A 253 7.56 -14.53 -21.41
C LEU A 253 6.17 -15.17 -21.58
N ARG A 254 6.03 -16.44 -21.22
CA ARG A 254 4.72 -17.11 -21.16
C ARG A 254 4.15 -17.07 -19.76
N PHE A 255 3.03 -16.37 -19.63
CA PHE A 255 2.20 -16.42 -18.44
C PHE A 255 1.33 -17.68 -18.52
N ARG A 256 1.42 -18.55 -17.50
CA ARG A 256 0.50 -19.69 -17.35
C ARG A 256 -0.85 -19.27 -16.75
N ASP A 257 -0.84 -18.15 -16.04
CA ASP A 257 -1.99 -17.53 -15.44
C ASP A 257 -2.09 -16.10 -15.99
N THR A 258 -3.19 -15.79 -16.68
CA THR A 258 -3.38 -14.45 -17.27
C THR A 258 -3.45 -13.39 -16.18
N ARG A 259 -4.03 -13.72 -15.01
CA ARG A 259 -4.19 -12.79 -13.89
C ARG A 259 -2.84 -12.21 -13.46
N PHE A 260 -1.79 -13.03 -13.39
CA PHE A 260 -0.47 -12.52 -13.01
C PHE A 260 0.12 -11.52 -14.03
N ARG A 261 -0.20 -11.66 -15.33
CA ARG A 261 0.13 -10.62 -16.33
C ARG A 261 -0.68 -9.37 -16.06
N ASP A 262 -1.98 -9.53 -15.79
CA ASP A 262 -2.91 -8.42 -15.65
C ASP A 262 -2.49 -7.55 -14.42
N LEU A 263 -2.19 -8.17 -13.27
CA LEU A 263 -1.65 -7.47 -12.08
C LEU A 263 -0.32 -6.75 -12.35
N VAL A 264 0.60 -7.35 -13.10
CA VAL A 264 1.88 -6.72 -13.48
C VAL A 264 1.64 -5.57 -14.48
N THR A 265 0.67 -5.71 -15.38
CA THR A 265 0.28 -4.66 -16.33
C THR A 265 -0.30 -3.45 -15.59
N ASP A 266 -1.16 -3.67 -14.60
CA ASP A 266 -1.74 -2.60 -13.79
C ASP A 266 -0.68 -1.88 -12.93
N LEU A 267 0.29 -2.63 -12.39
CA LEU A 267 1.43 -2.05 -11.66
C LEU A 267 2.27 -1.12 -12.57
N PHE A 268 2.62 -1.58 -13.79
CA PHE A 268 3.33 -0.74 -14.77
C PHE A 268 2.50 0.48 -15.20
N ARG A 269 1.20 0.28 -15.41
CA ARG A 269 0.27 1.34 -15.78
C ARG A 269 0.23 2.45 -14.73
N TYR A 270 0.27 2.10 -13.45
CA TYR A 270 0.41 3.07 -12.37
C TYR A 270 1.79 3.75 -12.35
N THR A 271 2.89 3.00 -12.45
CA THR A 271 4.23 3.61 -12.38
C THR A 271 4.47 4.63 -13.50
N ASP A 272 4.11 4.30 -14.74
CA ASP A 272 4.36 5.17 -15.88
C ASP A 272 3.29 6.25 -16.04
N TYR A 273 2.01 5.88 -16.10
CA TYR A 273 0.93 6.80 -16.42
C TYR A 273 0.18 7.36 -15.18
N GLY A 274 0.38 6.78 -14.00
CA GLY A 274 -0.28 7.22 -12.77
C GLY A 274 -1.79 6.95 -12.75
N VAL A 275 -2.28 5.94 -13.48
CA VAL A 275 -3.70 5.61 -13.54
C VAL A 275 -4.00 4.17 -13.12
N PRO A 276 -5.01 3.93 -12.26
CA PRO A 276 -5.82 4.95 -11.56
C PRO A 276 -4.98 5.71 -10.52
N LEU A 277 -5.43 6.90 -10.08
CA LEU A 277 -4.68 7.68 -9.09
C LEU A 277 -4.78 7.02 -7.69
N LEU A 278 -6.00 6.58 -7.33
CA LEU A 278 -6.31 5.92 -6.06
C LEU A 278 -6.80 4.49 -6.27
N GLY A 279 -6.37 3.57 -5.40
CA GLY A 279 -6.73 2.15 -5.50
C GLY A 279 -6.04 1.43 -6.66
N TRP A 280 -4.85 1.90 -7.03
CA TRP A 280 -4.03 1.34 -8.10
C TRP A 280 -3.39 0.00 -7.73
N GLU A 281 -3.39 -0.35 -6.43
CA GLU A 281 -2.71 -1.52 -5.88
C GLU A 281 -3.38 -2.83 -6.34
N PRO A 282 -2.75 -3.63 -7.23
CA PRO A 282 -3.39 -4.80 -7.82
C PRO A 282 -3.26 -6.00 -6.85
N SER A 283 -4.12 -6.00 -5.82
CA SER A 283 -4.03 -6.94 -4.70
C SER A 283 -4.59 -8.34 -5.03
N PRO A 284 -4.09 -9.43 -4.39
CA PRO A 284 -4.58 -10.79 -4.62
C PRO A 284 -6.07 -11.02 -4.28
N ASP A 285 -6.71 -10.06 -3.61
CA ASP A 285 -8.12 -10.03 -3.19
C ASP A 285 -8.93 -8.90 -3.85
N GLN A 286 -8.37 -8.16 -4.82
CA GLN A 286 -9.02 -7.01 -5.48
C GLN A 286 -10.45 -7.32 -5.96
N MET A 287 -10.65 -8.48 -6.60
CA MET A 287 -11.98 -8.91 -7.07
C MET A 287 -13.02 -9.02 -5.94
N ALA A 288 -12.61 -9.31 -4.71
CA ALA A 288 -13.49 -9.38 -3.56
C ALA A 288 -13.82 -7.98 -3.02
N THR A 289 -12.85 -7.06 -2.98
CA THR A 289 -13.10 -5.66 -2.57
C THR A 289 -14.01 -4.92 -3.57
N GLU A 290 -13.88 -5.21 -4.87
CA GLU A 290 -14.79 -4.71 -5.91
C GLU A 290 -16.23 -5.27 -5.74
N GLN A 291 -16.38 -6.56 -5.46
CA GLN A 291 -17.69 -7.16 -5.16
C GLN A 291 -18.34 -6.59 -3.88
N ILE A 292 -17.53 -6.27 -2.86
CA ILE A 292 -18.01 -5.58 -1.65
C ILE A 292 -18.58 -4.21 -2.02
N VAL A 293 -17.88 -3.41 -2.85
CA VAL A 293 -18.39 -2.12 -3.34
C VAL A 293 -19.67 -2.28 -4.16
N GLU A 294 -19.78 -3.29 -5.02
CA GLU A 294 -21.01 -3.54 -5.78
C GLU A 294 -22.19 -3.86 -4.85
N ARG A 295 -21.98 -4.72 -3.84
CA ARG A 295 -23.02 -5.15 -2.88
C ARG A 295 -23.42 -4.04 -1.93
N LEU A 296 -22.47 -3.23 -1.46
CA LEU A 296 -22.75 -2.00 -0.69
C LEU A 296 -23.58 -1.01 -1.51
N ASN A 297 -23.23 -0.80 -2.79
CA ASN A 297 -24.05 0.02 -3.69
C ASN A 297 -25.45 -0.60 -3.96
N GLN A 298 -25.56 -1.92 -4.02
CA GLN A 298 -26.85 -2.61 -4.15
C GLN A 298 -27.72 -2.45 -2.90
N TRP A 299 -27.12 -2.58 -1.72
CA TRP A 299 -27.76 -2.32 -0.43
C TRP A 299 -28.23 -0.87 -0.30
N LEU A 300 -27.36 0.09 -0.65
CA LEU A 300 -27.64 1.53 -0.57
C LEU A 300 -28.76 1.98 -1.52
N ARG A 301 -29.03 1.24 -2.59
CA ARG A 301 -30.20 1.42 -3.47
C ARG A 301 -31.49 0.77 -2.94
N GLN A 302 -31.39 -0.19 -2.02
CA GLN A 302 -32.53 -0.92 -1.44
C GLN A 302 -32.94 -0.37 -0.07
N THR A 303 -32.04 0.29 0.65
CA THR A 303 -32.34 0.91 1.93
C THR A 303 -33.18 2.17 1.73
N SER A 304 -34.31 2.24 2.42
CA SER A 304 -35.14 3.45 2.55
C SER A 304 -34.86 4.19 3.86
N ALA A 305 -33.79 3.81 4.55
CA ALA A 305 -33.41 4.39 5.82
C ALA A 305 -32.97 5.86 5.65
N LYS A 306 -33.29 6.66 6.66
CA LYS A 306 -32.73 8.00 6.85
C LYS A 306 -31.77 7.91 8.01
N VAL A 307 -30.60 8.51 7.84
CA VAL A 307 -29.67 8.84 8.92
C VAL A 307 -29.74 10.35 9.13
N GLU A 308 -29.65 10.80 10.37
CA GLU A 308 -29.44 12.22 10.66
C GLU A 308 -27.96 12.51 10.40
N TRP A 309 -27.69 13.24 9.32
CA TRP A 309 -26.33 13.57 8.88
C TRP A 309 -26.32 14.96 8.26
N SER A 310 -25.27 15.70 8.52
CA SER A 310 -24.92 16.96 7.87
C SER A 310 -23.41 17.02 7.67
N ALA A 311 -22.95 17.76 6.66
CA ALA A 311 -21.52 18.00 6.49
C ALA A 311 -21.01 18.85 7.67
N THR A 312 -19.94 18.38 8.33
CA THR A 312 -19.36 19.09 9.47
C THR A 312 -18.81 20.46 9.07
N PRO A 313 -19.08 21.54 9.83
CA PRO A 313 -18.49 22.85 9.57
C PRO A 313 -16.96 22.85 9.73
N LEU A 314 -16.38 21.83 10.38
CA LEU A 314 -14.95 21.72 10.57
C LEU A 314 -14.15 21.46 9.28
N LEU A 315 -14.81 21.16 8.15
CA LEU A 315 -14.17 21.19 6.83
C LEU A 315 -13.54 22.57 6.54
N GLU A 316 -14.13 23.65 7.09
CA GLU A 316 -13.60 25.01 6.98
C GLU A 316 -12.38 25.29 7.89
N THR A 317 -11.95 24.33 8.71
CA THR A 317 -10.71 24.42 9.48
C THR A 317 -9.50 23.86 8.73
N LEU A 318 -9.71 23.15 7.61
CA LEU A 318 -8.62 22.61 6.79
C LEU A 318 -7.81 23.74 6.12
N PRO A 319 -6.49 23.55 5.93
CA PRO A 319 -5.65 24.47 5.16
C PRO A 319 -6.24 24.83 3.79
N GLN A 320 -6.12 26.11 3.41
CA GLN A 320 -6.67 26.64 2.16
C GLN A 320 -6.22 25.84 0.92
N SER A 321 -4.95 25.42 0.90
CA SER A 321 -4.36 24.60 -0.17
C SER A 321 -5.04 23.24 -0.37
N LEU A 322 -5.68 22.68 0.67
CA LEU A 322 -6.43 21.42 0.60
C LEU A 322 -7.90 21.67 0.24
N ARG A 323 -8.51 22.76 0.74
CA ARG A 323 -9.87 23.15 0.35
C ARG A 323 -9.99 23.48 -1.15
N ASP A 324 -8.99 24.17 -1.69
CA ASP A 324 -8.96 24.59 -3.11
C ASP A 324 -8.46 23.49 -4.07
N HIS A 325 -8.12 22.29 -3.57
CA HIS A 325 -7.49 21.23 -4.37
C HIS A 325 -8.51 20.48 -5.24
N GLU A 326 -8.55 20.80 -6.56
CA GLU A 326 -9.57 20.32 -7.51
C GLU A 326 -9.90 18.81 -7.40
N ARG A 327 -8.88 17.94 -7.40
CA ARG A 327 -9.12 16.48 -7.31
C ARG A 327 -9.58 15.99 -5.95
N LEU A 328 -9.23 16.69 -4.87
CA LEU A 328 -9.58 16.31 -3.50
C LEU A 328 -11.03 16.70 -3.19
N ALA A 329 -11.51 17.81 -3.75
CA ALA A 329 -12.91 18.23 -3.66
C ALA A 329 -13.88 17.13 -4.14
N LEU A 330 -13.50 16.31 -5.12
CA LEU A 330 -14.30 15.17 -5.62
C LEU A 330 -14.47 14.03 -4.61
N LEU A 331 -13.74 14.07 -3.50
CA LEU A 331 -13.86 13.14 -2.36
C LEU A 331 -14.36 13.85 -1.08
N ALA A 332 -14.00 15.13 -0.91
CA ALA A 332 -14.13 15.88 0.34
C ALA A 332 -15.16 17.02 0.34
N SER A 333 -15.75 17.42 -0.80
CA SER A 333 -16.81 18.43 -0.81
C SER A 333 -18.08 17.92 -0.15
N THR A 334 -18.93 18.83 0.31
CA THR A 334 -20.26 18.53 0.88
C THR A 334 -21.06 17.56 -0.01
N GLU A 335 -21.03 17.75 -1.33
CA GLU A 335 -21.71 16.89 -2.31
C GLU A 335 -21.08 15.49 -2.41
N ALA A 336 -19.74 15.40 -2.33
CA ALA A 336 -19.02 14.12 -2.34
C ALA A 336 -19.24 13.31 -1.04
N LEU A 337 -19.44 14.01 0.08
CA LEU A 337 -19.76 13.42 1.39
C LEU A 337 -21.24 12.96 1.48
N ASP A 338 -22.19 13.72 0.93
CA ASP A 338 -23.62 13.36 0.88
C ASP A 338 -23.93 12.23 -0.13
N ARG A 339 -23.02 12.02 -1.09
CA ARG A 339 -23.16 11.09 -2.22
C ARG A 339 -23.67 9.70 -1.80
N ASN A 340 -24.84 9.33 -2.33
CA ASN A 340 -25.50 8.05 -2.11
C ASN A 340 -24.94 6.90 -2.99
N ALA A 341 -23.61 6.75 -3.04
CA ALA A 341 -22.89 5.68 -3.73
C ALA A 341 -21.48 5.50 -3.14
N PHE A 342 -20.96 4.26 -3.14
CA PHE A 342 -19.56 3.93 -2.76
C PHE A 342 -18.58 3.99 -3.95
N SER A 343 -19.10 4.14 -5.17
CA SER A 343 -18.33 4.33 -6.39
C SER A 343 -18.58 5.73 -6.95
N LEU A 344 -17.55 6.34 -7.55
CA LEU A 344 -17.71 7.62 -8.25
C LEU A 344 -18.68 7.48 -9.46
N PRO A 345 -19.63 8.41 -9.65
CA PRO A 345 -20.76 8.22 -10.56
C PRO A 345 -20.43 8.46 -12.04
N THR A 346 -19.51 9.39 -12.37
CA THR A 346 -19.16 9.70 -13.77
C THR A 346 -17.91 8.95 -14.24
N GLU A 347 -17.71 8.91 -15.55
CA GLU A 347 -16.49 8.37 -16.15
C GLU A 347 -15.25 9.24 -15.88
N LYS A 348 -15.40 10.57 -15.86
CA LYS A 348 -14.33 11.51 -15.51
C LYS A 348 -13.81 11.27 -14.09
N GLU A 349 -14.72 11.06 -13.14
CA GLU A 349 -14.34 10.77 -11.75
C GLU A 349 -13.79 9.35 -11.59
N ARG A 350 -14.30 8.36 -12.33
CA ARG A 350 -13.73 6.99 -12.32
C ARG A 350 -12.31 6.88 -12.88
N ALA A 351 -11.78 7.91 -13.55
CA ALA A 351 -10.36 7.99 -13.88
C ALA A 351 -9.47 8.23 -12.63
N ILE A 352 -10.04 8.77 -11.55
CA ILE A 352 -9.33 9.10 -10.31
C ILE A 352 -9.25 7.88 -9.39
N GLN A 353 -10.29 7.05 -9.37
CA GLN A 353 -10.44 6.00 -8.36
C GLN A 353 -10.78 4.65 -9.00
N ALA A 354 -10.00 3.62 -8.68
CA ALA A 354 -10.34 2.24 -9.00
C ALA A 354 -11.68 1.83 -8.37
N GLN A 355 -12.37 0.86 -8.99
CA GLN A 355 -13.69 0.41 -8.53
C GLN A 355 -13.65 -0.14 -7.09
N GLY A 356 -12.55 -0.76 -6.68
CA GLY A 356 -12.38 -1.36 -5.34
C GLY A 356 -11.94 -0.41 -4.21
N TYR A 357 -11.59 0.86 -4.48
CA TYR A 357 -10.95 1.73 -3.47
C TYR A 357 -11.77 1.94 -2.17
N GLU A 358 -13.08 2.16 -2.23
CA GLU A 358 -13.87 2.28 -0.98
C GLU A 358 -14.06 0.91 -0.31
N GLY A 359 -14.06 -0.20 -1.05
CA GLY A 359 -13.99 -1.55 -0.49
C GLY A 359 -12.66 -1.81 0.22
N ARG A 360 -11.59 -1.15 -0.22
CA ARG A 360 -10.30 -1.10 0.44
C ARG A 360 -10.40 -0.33 1.77
N LEU A 361 -11.18 0.75 1.87
CA LEU A 361 -11.42 1.42 3.16
C LEU A 361 -12.24 0.54 4.11
N MET A 362 -13.18 -0.27 3.62
CA MET A 362 -13.87 -1.29 4.43
C MET A 362 -12.91 -2.35 4.96
N GLN A 363 -11.97 -2.80 4.11
CA GLN A 363 -10.92 -3.74 4.51
C GLN A 363 -9.98 -3.13 5.57
N GLU A 364 -9.71 -1.81 5.54
CA GLU A 364 -8.94 -1.13 6.59
C GLU A 364 -9.67 -1.21 7.94
N ALA A 365 -10.97 -0.88 7.94
CA ALA A 365 -11.80 -0.98 9.14
C ALA A 365 -11.92 -2.43 9.66
N SER A 366 -12.05 -3.42 8.78
CA SER A 366 -12.14 -4.83 9.23
C SER A 366 -10.83 -5.31 9.85
N TRP A 367 -9.67 -4.97 9.27
CA TRP A 367 -8.38 -5.25 9.90
C TRP A 367 -8.27 -4.56 11.26
N ALA A 368 -8.65 -3.29 11.35
CA ALA A 368 -8.59 -2.55 12.60
C ALA A 368 -9.50 -3.17 13.67
N ARG A 369 -10.70 -3.63 13.28
CA ARG A 369 -11.66 -4.30 14.17
C ARG A 369 -11.06 -5.59 14.72
N ASP A 370 -10.50 -6.39 13.84
CA ASP A 370 -9.97 -7.70 14.21
C ASP A 370 -8.75 -7.58 15.11
N ILE A 371 -7.79 -6.72 14.74
CA ILE A 371 -6.61 -6.38 15.55
C ILE A 371 -7.02 -5.92 16.95
N SER A 372 -7.89 -4.90 17.05
CA SER A 372 -8.35 -4.40 18.35
C SER A 372 -9.06 -5.49 19.15
N ARG A 373 -9.92 -6.30 18.51
CA ARG A 373 -10.67 -7.39 19.16
C ARG A 373 -9.76 -8.45 19.79
N TRP A 374 -8.78 -8.98 19.05
CA TRP A 374 -7.93 -10.05 19.61
C TRP A 374 -6.87 -9.53 20.59
N LEU A 375 -6.47 -8.25 20.50
CA LEU A 375 -5.62 -7.60 21.51
C LEU A 375 -6.33 -7.41 22.84
N THR A 376 -7.64 -7.11 22.83
CA THR A 376 -8.38 -6.69 24.02
C THR A 376 -9.30 -7.78 24.56
N LEU A 377 -8.95 -9.06 24.37
CA LEU A 377 -9.73 -10.20 24.83
C LEU A 377 -9.79 -10.26 26.37
N GLY A 378 -11.00 -10.42 26.90
CA GLY A 378 -11.27 -10.52 28.34
C GLY A 378 -11.85 -9.25 28.94
N GLU A 379 -12.14 -9.29 30.24
CA GLU A 379 -12.66 -8.14 30.98
C GLU A 379 -11.48 -7.26 31.44
N MET A 380 -11.38 -6.05 30.88
CA MET A 380 -10.36 -5.05 31.23
C MET A 380 -10.92 -3.63 31.08
N GLN A 381 -10.25 -2.64 31.67
CA GLN A 381 -10.68 -1.24 31.58
C GLN A 381 -10.39 -0.68 30.18
N GLN A 382 -11.25 0.21 29.67
CA GLN A 382 -11.10 0.79 28.32
C GLN A 382 -9.75 1.52 28.14
N GLN A 383 -9.24 2.17 29.18
CA GLN A 383 -7.90 2.76 29.18
C GLN A 383 -6.80 1.71 28.95
N THR A 384 -6.88 0.53 29.57
CA THR A 384 -5.92 -0.57 29.36
C THR A 384 -6.01 -1.15 27.95
N GLN A 385 -7.21 -1.16 27.35
CA GLN A 385 -7.38 -1.55 25.95
C GLN A 385 -6.63 -0.61 25.00
N VAL A 386 -6.69 0.71 25.28
CA VAL A 386 -5.97 1.73 24.52
C VAL A 386 -4.45 1.60 24.69
N ASP A 387 -3.94 1.35 25.90
CA ASP A 387 -2.51 1.08 26.13
C ASP A 387 -2.00 -0.10 25.27
N LEU A 388 -2.75 -1.20 25.23
CA LEU A 388 -2.41 -2.40 24.46
C LEU A 388 -2.41 -2.14 22.95
N VAL A 389 -3.41 -1.41 22.46
CA VAL A 389 -3.49 -0.98 21.05
C VAL A 389 -2.35 -0.01 20.69
N PHE A 390 -1.96 0.86 21.60
CA PHE A 390 -0.81 1.75 21.41
C PHE A 390 0.52 0.99 21.34
N ASP A 391 0.82 0.11 22.31
CA ASP A 391 2.04 -0.72 22.29
C ASP A 391 2.11 -1.58 21.01
N TRP A 392 1.00 -2.21 20.62
CA TRP A 392 0.93 -2.97 19.38
C TRP A 392 1.24 -2.10 18.16
N THR A 393 0.67 -0.89 18.07
CA THR A 393 0.92 0.04 16.97
C THR A 393 2.41 0.39 16.86
N VAL A 394 3.06 0.69 17.99
CA VAL A 394 4.49 1.05 18.04
C VAL A 394 5.38 -0.13 17.65
N ARG A 395 5.07 -1.36 18.09
CA ARG A 395 5.82 -2.57 17.70
C ARG A 395 5.65 -2.93 16.22
N GLN A 396 4.47 -2.73 15.66
CA GLN A 396 4.14 -3.25 14.31
C GLN A 396 4.46 -2.30 13.17
N LEU A 397 4.55 -1.00 13.46
CA LEU A 397 4.90 0.03 12.49
C LEU A 397 6.29 0.56 12.83
N GLN A 398 7.30 0.24 12.02
CA GLN A 398 8.59 0.92 12.13
C GLN A 398 8.40 2.40 11.77
N LEU A 399 9.02 3.31 12.55
CA LEU A 399 9.16 4.70 12.13
C LEU A 399 10.25 4.81 11.07
N ASP A 400 9.91 5.44 9.96
CA ASP A 400 10.86 5.83 8.93
C ASP A 400 11.37 7.26 9.19
N GLU A 401 12.59 7.55 8.73
CA GLU A 401 13.13 8.91 8.75
C GLU A 401 12.37 9.80 7.76
N GLN A 402 12.01 11.01 8.19
CA GLN A 402 11.27 11.97 7.37
C GLN A 402 12.23 12.67 6.38
N ASP A 403 12.30 12.16 5.15
CA ASP A 403 13.09 12.72 4.05
C ASP A 403 12.29 12.89 2.74
N ASP A 404 12.95 13.33 1.67
CA ASP A 404 12.35 13.48 0.32
C ASP A 404 11.81 12.17 -0.31
N LYS A 405 12.06 11.01 0.31
CA LYS A 405 11.58 9.69 -0.12
C LYS A 405 10.37 9.20 0.70
N THR A 406 10.01 9.91 1.78
CA THR A 406 8.84 9.61 2.62
C THR A 406 7.61 9.35 1.74
N LEU A 407 6.96 8.22 1.95
CA LEU A 407 5.80 7.85 1.15
C LEU A 407 4.51 8.35 1.84
N PRO A 408 3.57 8.96 1.10
CA PRO A 408 2.29 9.36 1.66
C PRO A 408 1.45 8.09 1.85
N LEU A 409 1.59 7.41 2.99
CA LEU A 409 0.91 6.14 3.28
C LEU A 409 -0.43 6.38 3.98
N ARG A 410 -1.48 5.73 3.47
CA ARG A 410 -2.78 5.56 4.16
C ARG A 410 -2.64 4.53 5.30
N PRO A 411 -3.51 4.52 6.33
CA PRO A 411 -3.34 3.67 7.51
C PRO A 411 -3.19 2.19 7.18
N TRP A 412 -3.96 1.71 6.20
CA TRP A 412 -3.80 0.33 5.72
C TRP A 412 -2.46 0.04 5.03
N GLN A 413 -1.87 1.01 4.34
CA GLN A 413 -0.56 0.85 3.70
C GLN A 413 0.49 0.78 4.79
N CYS A 414 0.36 1.61 5.83
CA CYS A 414 1.19 1.51 7.04
C CYS A 414 1.08 0.11 7.67
N LEU A 415 -0.15 -0.38 7.92
CA LEU A 415 -0.39 -1.73 8.46
C LEU A 415 0.22 -2.82 7.58
N ALA A 416 -0.12 -2.85 6.29
CA ALA A 416 0.35 -3.86 5.36
C ALA A 416 1.87 -3.85 5.27
N TYR A 417 2.47 -2.68 5.03
CA TYR A 417 3.90 -2.51 4.79
C TYR A 417 4.71 -2.60 6.08
N ALA A 418 4.13 -2.36 7.26
CA ALA A 418 4.78 -2.26 8.57
C ALA A 418 5.74 -1.05 8.72
N HIS A 419 5.45 0.04 8.00
CA HIS A 419 6.21 1.29 7.96
C HIS A 419 5.28 2.49 8.16
N ALA A 420 5.75 3.56 8.82
CA ALA A 420 4.96 4.78 9.02
C ALA A 420 5.82 6.00 9.34
N THR A 421 5.28 7.20 9.13
CA THR A 421 5.74 8.43 9.82
C THR A 421 5.12 8.52 11.22
N VAL A 422 5.46 9.57 11.97
CA VAL A 422 4.84 9.89 13.26
C VAL A 422 3.32 10.05 13.11
N GLU A 423 2.89 10.78 12.08
CA GLU A 423 1.48 10.93 11.71
C GLU A 423 0.88 9.60 11.24
N GLY A 424 1.61 8.80 10.44
CA GLY A 424 1.14 7.48 10.01
C GLY A 424 0.84 6.55 11.20
N ARG A 425 1.68 6.56 12.24
CA ARG A 425 1.42 5.86 13.51
C ARG A 425 0.22 6.42 14.26
N ALA A 426 0.15 7.74 14.43
CA ALA A 426 -0.97 8.41 15.08
C ALA A 426 -2.31 8.08 14.40
N TRP A 427 -2.32 8.04 13.07
CA TRP A 427 -3.50 7.73 12.29
C TRP A 427 -3.91 6.25 12.45
N VAL A 428 -2.99 5.29 12.35
CA VAL A 428 -3.30 3.87 12.59
C VAL A 428 -3.80 3.65 14.03
N PHE A 429 -3.15 4.24 15.03
CA PHE A 429 -3.59 4.17 16.42
C PHE A 429 -5.04 4.66 16.59
N ALA A 430 -5.39 5.80 15.99
CA ALA A 430 -6.76 6.31 16.00
C ALA A 430 -7.77 5.41 15.24
N GLN A 431 -7.36 4.75 14.15
CA GLN A 431 -8.22 3.80 13.43
C GLN A 431 -8.52 2.55 14.27
N LEU A 432 -7.53 2.04 14.99
CA LEU A 432 -7.67 0.89 15.90
C LEU A 432 -8.56 1.23 17.10
N CYS A 433 -8.29 2.34 17.78
CA CYS A 433 -9.08 2.82 18.91
C CYS A 433 -10.54 3.15 18.55
N ARG A 434 -10.82 3.59 17.31
CA ARG A 434 -12.22 3.76 16.87
C ARG A 434 -13.01 2.46 16.94
N GLN A 435 -12.40 1.30 16.71
CA GLN A 435 -13.09 0.00 16.82
C GLN A 435 -13.33 -0.45 18.27
N LEU A 436 -12.75 0.26 19.25
CA LEU A 436 -13.02 0.12 20.68
C LEU A 436 -14.03 1.17 21.19
N ASP A 437 -14.66 1.92 20.28
CA ASP A 437 -15.49 3.10 20.56
C ASP A 437 -14.75 4.15 21.41
N VAL A 438 -13.44 4.33 21.14
CA VAL A 438 -12.58 5.36 21.75
C VAL A 438 -12.15 6.38 20.70
N PRO A 439 -12.70 7.60 20.72
CA PRO A 439 -12.20 8.69 19.91
C PRO A 439 -10.75 9.03 20.27
N VAL A 440 -9.87 9.11 19.27
CA VAL A 440 -8.51 9.63 19.41
C VAL A 440 -8.39 10.90 18.59
N VAL A 441 -7.88 11.96 19.22
CA VAL A 441 -7.54 13.22 18.59
C VAL A 441 -6.03 13.43 18.58
N VAL A 442 -5.53 14.18 17.60
CA VAL A 442 -4.18 14.73 17.67
C VAL A 442 -4.24 16.01 18.49
N LEU A 443 -3.39 16.13 19.51
CA LEU A 443 -3.26 17.32 20.34
C LEU A 443 -1.97 18.03 19.96
N ARG A 444 -2.07 19.32 19.64
CA ARG A 444 -0.93 20.21 19.44
C ARG A 444 -0.88 21.25 20.56
N PRO A 445 0.15 21.24 21.42
CA PRO A 445 0.52 22.38 22.24
C PRO A 445 0.70 23.64 21.39
N ALA A 446 0.48 24.83 21.95
CA ALA A 446 0.70 26.06 21.17
C ALA A 446 2.20 26.37 21.03
N GLY A 447 2.62 26.55 19.78
CA GLY A 447 4.01 26.74 19.32
C GLY A 447 4.26 25.93 18.05
N ASP A 448 5.06 26.46 17.11
CA ASP A 448 5.25 25.83 15.79
C ASP A 448 6.08 24.53 15.80
N GLU A 449 6.77 24.21 16.90
CA GLU A 449 7.72 23.08 17.02
C GLU A 449 7.39 22.09 18.17
N GLY A 450 6.16 22.10 18.69
CA GLY A 450 5.74 21.18 19.78
C GLY A 450 5.55 19.71 19.33
N PRO A 451 5.65 18.73 20.26
CA PRO A 451 5.43 17.32 19.94
C PRO A 451 3.98 17.03 19.50
N LEU A 452 3.81 16.04 18.63
CA LEU A 452 2.50 15.53 18.22
C LEU A 452 2.02 14.51 19.26
N TRP A 453 1.01 14.85 20.04
CA TRP A 453 0.38 13.91 20.98
C TRP A 453 -0.88 13.29 20.41
N CYS A 454 -1.15 12.03 20.75
CA CYS A 454 -2.45 11.41 20.61
C CYS A 454 -3.19 11.48 21.95
N GLY A 455 -4.35 12.13 21.97
CA GLY A 455 -5.26 12.15 23.11
C GLY A 455 -6.41 11.17 22.91
N ALA A 456 -6.44 10.07 23.66
CA ALA A 456 -7.55 9.11 23.65
C ALA A 456 -8.63 9.52 24.66
N LEU A 457 -9.87 9.72 24.18
CA LEU A 457 -10.99 10.17 24.99
C LEU A 457 -11.69 8.99 25.67
N VAL A 458 -11.43 8.80 26.97
CA VAL A 458 -12.02 7.74 27.81
C VAL A 458 -12.66 8.40 29.03
N GLU A 459 -13.95 8.12 29.26
CA GLU A 459 -14.74 8.68 30.38
C GLU A 459 -14.64 10.22 30.54
N GLY A 460 -14.56 10.95 29.42
CA GLY A 460 -14.43 12.41 29.42
C GLY A 460 -13.03 12.95 29.72
N LYS A 461 -12.01 12.09 29.77
CA LYS A 461 -10.60 12.46 29.97
C LYS A 461 -9.78 12.11 28.73
N LEU A 462 -8.79 12.94 28.40
CA LEU A 462 -7.82 12.67 27.34
C LEU A 462 -6.56 12.04 27.93
N TYR A 463 -6.33 10.76 27.65
CA TYR A 463 -5.10 10.02 27.98
C TYR A 463 -4.04 10.25 26.90
N LEU A 464 -2.80 10.52 27.28
CA LEU A 464 -1.76 11.05 26.39
C LEU A 464 -0.71 10.03 25.95
N TYR A 465 -0.50 9.94 24.64
CA TYR A 465 0.48 9.06 24.01
C TYR A 465 1.33 9.82 22.98
N ASP A 466 2.62 9.53 22.93
CA ASP A 466 3.56 10.08 21.95
C ASP A 466 3.94 8.99 20.91
N PRO A 467 3.46 9.09 19.65
CA PRO A 467 3.72 8.11 18.60
C PRO A 467 5.14 8.18 18.01
N GLU A 468 5.88 9.28 18.20
CA GLU A 468 7.29 9.43 17.80
C GLU A 468 8.19 8.66 18.78
N LEU A 469 8.02 8.92 20.07
CA LEU A 469 8.74 8.22 21.13
C LEU A 469 8.24 6.78 21.31
N GLY A 470 7.01 6.48 20.87
CA GLY A 470 6.38 5.18 21.06
C GLY A 470 6.06 4.89 22.53
N LEU A 471 5.77 5.94 23.31
CA LEU A 471 5.52 5.85 24.76
C LEU A 471 4.25 6.60 25.16
N ALA A 472 3.51 6.03 26.12
CA ALA A 472 2.54 6.78 26.90
C ALA A 472 3.26 7.78 27.81
N LEU A 473 2.66 8.97 27.99
CA LEU A 473 2.99 9.84 29.11
C LEU A 473 2.51 9.15 30.39
N GLN A 474 3.36 9.08 31.42
CA GLN A 474 3.06 8.35 32.64
C GLN A 474 2.91 9.31 33.82
N ASN A 475 2.06 8.96 34.78
CA ASN A 475 1.98 9.62 36.08
C ASN A 475 2.98 9.00 37.07
N ALA A 476 3.02 9.51 38.30
CA ALA A 476 3.94 9.04 39.34
C ALA A 476 3.74 7.55 39.72
N GLU A 477 2.55 7.00 39.48
CA GLU A 477 2.20 5.60 39.67
C GLU A 477 2.58 4.70 38.47
N GLY A 478 3.08 5.28 37.37
CA GLY A 478 3.43 4.57 36.14
C GLY A 478 2.25 4.23 35.22
N ALA A 479 1.03 4.69 35.53
CA ALA A 479 -0.13 4.57 34.66
C ALA A 479 -0.15 5.69 33.62
N THR A 480 -0.87 5.50 32.50
CA THR A 480 -0.97 6.53 31.46
C THR A 480 -1.64 7.80 31.99
N ALA A 481 -0.93 8.93 31.89
CA ALA A 481 -1.36 10.22 32.38
C ALA A 481 -2.41 10.87 31.46
N THR A 482 -3.31 11.62 32.07
CA THR A 482 -4.29 12.46 31.39
C THR A 482 -3.76 13.87 31.15
N LEU A 483 -4.36 14.57 30.18
CA LEU A 483 -4.06 15.98 29.91
C LEU A 483 -4.22 16.86 31.16
N ALA A 484 -5.20 16.56 32.03
CA ALA A 484 -5.39 17.30 33.28
C ALA A 484 -4.24 17.10 34.26
N GLU A 485 -3.66 15.90 34.34
CA GLU A 485 -2.51 15.60 35.20
C GLU A 485 -1.23 16.25 34.66
N VAL A 486 -0.96 16.15 33.35
CA VAL A 486 0.22 16.78 32.72
C VAL A 486 0.16 18.31 32.73
N LYS A 487 -1.05 18.91 32.74
CA LYS A 487 -1.23 20.34 33.00
C LYS A 487 -1.02 20.72 34.47
N ALA A 488 -1.42 19.87 35.41
CA ALA A 488 -1.26 20.11 36.84
C ALA A 488 0.20 19.94 37.29
N ASP A 489 0.95 19.04 36.66
CA ASP A 489 2.37 18.81 36.88
C ASP A 489 3.15 18.67 35.57
N SER A 490 3.81 19.76 35.16
CA SER A 490 4.67 19.78 33.98
C SER A 490 5.96 18.95 34.14
N ALA A 491 6.29 18.47 35.36
CA ALA A 491 7.40 17.55 35.55
C ALA A 491 7.16 16.19 34.86
N LEU A 492 5.90 15.78 34.67
CA LEU A 492 5.55 14.54 33.94
C LEU A 492 6.02 14.60 32.47
N ALA A 493 5.93 15.76 31.83
CA ALA A 493 6.51 15.98 30.51
C ALA A 493 8.05 16.14 30.56
N ALA A 494 8.58 16.68 31.66
CA ALA A 494 10.02 16.85 31.84
C ALA A 494 10.78 15.51 32.02
N GLU A 495 10.10 14.40 32.37
CA GLU A 495 10.72 13.06 32.40
C GLU A 495 11.30 12.63 31.05
N PHE A 496 10.73 13.15 29.95
CA PHE A 496 11.12 12.88 28.56
C PHE A 496 12.29 13.76 28.07
N ASN A 497 12.78 14.69 28.89
CA ASN A 497 13.94 15.52 28.56
C ASN A 497 15.21 14.66 28.38
N GLU A 498 16.00 14.95 27.34
CA GLU A 498 17.37 14.44 27.20
C GLU A 498 18.38 15.54 27.58
N GLU A 499 19.64 15.15 27.80
CA GLU A 499 20.69 16.10 28.18
C GLU A 499 20.91 17.14 27.08
N GLY A 500 20.60 18.41 27.38
CA GLY A 500 20.67 19.52 26.43
C GLY A 500 19.50 19.62 25.43
N ALA A 501 18.50 18.74 25.50
CA ALA A 501 17.35 18.72 24.60
C ALA A 501 16.02 18.58 25.39
N PRO A 502 15.33 19.70 25.71
CA PRO A 502 14.03 19.62 26.36
C PRO A 502 13.00 18.91 25.45
N TYR A 503 12.03 18.24 26.06
CA TYR A 503 10.95 17.55 25.34
C TYR A 503 9.86 18.51 24.87
N LEU A 504 9.48 19.46 25.72
CA LEU A 504 8.70 20.62 25.35
C LEU A 504 9.66 21.78 25.06
N PRO A 505 9.72 22.31 23.82
CA PRO A 505 10.55 23.47 23.49
C PRO A 505 10.26 24.68 24.38
N GLU A 506 11.23 25.59 24.50
CA GLU A 506 11.02 26.83 25.22
C GLU A 506 9.89 27.66 24.59
N GLY A 507 8.94 28.10 25.41
CA GLY A 507 7.77 28.85 24.96
C GLY A 507 6.55 28.00 24.59
N THR A 508 6.67 26.66 24.54
CA THR A 508 5.50 25.79 24.39
C THR A 508 4.56 25.93 25.59
N THR A 509 3.27 26.19 25.34
CA THR A 509 2.25 26.29 26.39
C THR A 509 1.20 25.19 26.28
N LEU A 510 0.86 24.61 27.43
CA LEU A 510 -0.20 23.62 27.61
C LEU A 510 -1.52 24.27 28.06
N GLU A 511 -1.62 25.60 28.06
CA GLU A 511 -2.87 26.27 28.44
C GLU A 511 -3.91 26.27 27.33
N GLU A 512 -3.47 26.41 26.08
CA GLU A 512 -4.33 26.54 24.90
C GLU A 512 -3.95 25.49 23.84
N LEU A 513 -4.37 24.23 24.02
CA LEU A 513 -4.13 23.19 23.00
C LEU A 513 -5.19 23.27 21.89
N THR A 514 -4.76 22.92 20.67
CA THR A 514 -5.67 22.59 19.57
C THR A 514 -5.88 21.08 19.52
N ALA A 515 -7.14 20.63 19.53
CA ALA A 515 -7.53 19.25 19.30
C ALA A 515 -7.95 19.03 17.85
N GLU A 516 -7.17 18.26 17.12
CA GLU A 516 -7.36 17.93 15.71
C GLU A 516 -8.03 16.55 15.59
N ILE A 517 -9.28 16.54 15.12
CA ILE A 517 -10.11 15.33 14.98
C ILE A 517 -9.61 14.48 13.81
N VAL A 518 -9.30 13.21 14.08
CA VAL A 518 -8.78 12.25 13.10
C VAL A 518 -9.92 11.64 12.27
N ALA A 519 -10.30 12.33 11.20
CA ALA A 519 -11.26 11.86 10.21
C ALA A 519 -10.79 12.14 8.78
N GLY A 520 -10.90 11.14 7.90
CA GLY A 520 -10.75 11.32 6.45
C GLY A 520 -12.11 11.47 5.76
N PRO A 521 -12.15 11.84 4.47
CA PRO A 521 -13.41 12.13 3.76
C PRO A 521 -14.46 11.01 3.85
N PHE A 522 -14.05 9.75 3.73
CA PHE A 522 -15.01 8.64 3.85
C PHE A 522 -15.68 8.59 5.23
N ALA A 523 -14.93 8.81 6.32
CA ALA A 523 -15.44 8.75 7.69
C ALA A 523 -16.41 9.89 8.03
N LEU A 524 -16.37 11.01 7.30
CA LEU A 524 -17.33 12.12 7.46
C LEU A 524 -18.57 11.98 6.55
N SER A 525 -18.63 10.93 5.72
CA SER A 525 -19.66 10.81 4.67
C SER A 525 -20.98 10.25 5.19
N ARG A 526 -22.09 10.68 4.57
CA ARG A 526 -23.45 10.17 4.86
C ARG A 526 -23.55 8.65 4.71
N ARG A 527 -22.80 8.08 3.75
CA ARG A 527 -22.78 6.63 3.48
C ARG A 527 -22.02 5.83 4.54
N ALA A 528 -21.04 6.42 5.23
CA ALA A 528 -20.41 5.81 6.39
C ALA A 528 -21.37 5.81 7.59
N ALA A 529 -21.98 6.95 7.90
CA ALA A 529 -22.98 7.07 8.98
C ALA A 529 -24.13 6.06 8.81
N LEU A 530 -24.69 5.97 7.60
CA LEU A 530 -25.77 5.05 7.29
C LEU A 530 -25.33 3.57 7.30
N LEU A 531 -24.06 3.26 7.05
CA LEU A 531 -23.54 1.90 7.09
C LEU A 531 -23.42 1.44 8.55
N GLU A 532 -22.76 2.25 9.38
CA GLU A 532 -22.55 2.01 10.81
C GLU A 532 -23.89 1.82 11.56
N GLU A 533 -24.85 2.74 11.36
CA GLU A 533 -26.21 2.68 11.94
C GLU A 533 -26.97 1.37 11.62
N ARG A 534 -26.53 0.61 10.61
CA ARG A 534 -27.21 -0.59 10.09
C ARG A 534 -26.41 -1.88 10.30
N MET A 535 -25.14 -1.78 10.67
CA MET A 535 -24.33 -2.91 11.10
C MET A 535 -24.61 -3.19 12.58
N THR A 536 -25.53 -4.13 12.85
CA THR A 536 -26.02 -4.46 14.20
C THR A 536 -25.52 -5.80 14.75
N SER A 537 -24.49 -6.36 14.11
CA SER A 537 -23.79 -7.60 14.53
C SER A 537 -22.64 -7.31 15.49
N SER A 538 -22.17 -8.34 16.21
CA SER A 538 -20.86 -8.37 16.88
C SER A 538 -19.70 -7.92 15.98
N ASP A 539 -19.86 -8.11 14.68
CA ASP A 539 -18.87 -7.88 13.64
C ASP A 539 -19.11 -6.56 12.88
N ALA A 540 -19.86 -5.64 13.51
CA ALA A 540 -20.01 -4.26 13.05
C ALA A 540 -18.66 -3.54 12.94
N LEU A 541 -18.62 -2.55 12.04
CA LEU A 541 -17.44 -1.72 11.80
C LEU A 541 -17.77 -0.27 12.16
N LEU A 542 -16.91 0.33 12.98
CA LEU A 542 -17.01 1.74 13.35
C LEU A 542 -16.23 2.57 12.32
N VAL A 543 -16.95 3.12 11.36
CA VAL A 543 -16.42 3.74 10.13
C VAL A 543 -16.79 5.22 9.99
N TYR A 544 -17.76 5.70 10.76
CA TYR A 544 -18.21 7.09 10.79
C TYR A 544 -17.51 7.87 11.91
N VAL A 545 -17.48 9.19 11.78
CA VAL A 545 -17.05 10.13 12.82
C VAL A 545 -18.00 11.33 12.80
N ASP A 546 -18.82 11.50 13.83
CA ASP A 546 -19.50 12.78 14.05
C ASP A 546 -18.51 13.79 14.63
N ALA A 547 -17.81 14.48 13.73
CA ALA A 547 -16.82 15.47 14.11
C ALA A 547 -17.44 16.72 14.79
N ALA A 548 -18.74 16.98 14.64
CA ALA A 548 -19.40 18.12 15.28
C ALA A 548 -19.79 17.80 16.73
N GLU A 549 -20.32 16.60 16.99
CA GLU A 549 -20.54 16.11 18.35
C GLU A 549 -19.22 15.96 19.09
N LEU A 550 -18.22 15.29 18.50
CA LEU A 550 -16.91 15.11 19.13
C LEU A 550 -16.23 16.46 19.43
N SER A 551 -16.36 17.46 18.55
CA SER A 551 -15.92 18.84 18.83
C SER A 551 -16.58 19.40 20.10
N THR A 552 -17.90 19.26 20.20
CA THR A 552 -18.69 19.74 21.35
C THR A 552 -18.30 19.03 22.66
N GLN A 553 -17.90 17.75 22.59
CA GLN A 553 -17.38 17.01 23.74
C GLN A 553 -15.97 17.48 24.13
N LEU A 554 -15.08 17.69 23.17
CA LEU A 554 -13.70 18.15 23.40
C LEU A 554 -13.63 19.57 23.97
N GLU A 555 -14.49 20.48 23.53
CA GLU A 555 -14.60 21.85 24.05
C GLU A 555 -15.00 21.92 25.54
N GLN A 556 -15.51 20.83 26.12
CA GLN A 556 -15.80 20.73 27.56
C GLN A 556 -14.56 20.34 28.40
N ILE A 557 -13.46 19.94 27.75
CA ILE A 557 -12.26 19.45 28.42
C ILE A 557 -11.31 20.61 28.70
N ALA A 558 -11.01 20.85 29.98
CA ALA A 558 -10.16 21.96 30.42
C ALA A 558 -8.76 21.90 29.77
N GLY A 559 -8.42 22.93 28.98
CA GLY A 559 -7.16 23.05 28.25
C GLY A 559 -7.27 22.82 26.73
N VAL A 560 -8.39 22.29 26.24
CA VAL A 560 -8.70 22.32 24.79
C VAL A 560 -9.29 23.69 24.47
N ALA A 561 -8.50 24.55 23.83
CA ALA A 561 -8.94 25.92 23.48
C ALA A 561 -9.62 25.99 22.10
N LYS A 562 -9.32 25.03 21.22
CA LYS A 562 -9.84 24.99 19.85
C LYS A 562 -9.94 23.55 19.35
N THR A 563 -10.97 23.27 18.55
CA THR A 563 -11.08 22.04 17.75
C THR A 563 -10.94 22.33 16.26
N SER A 564 -10.45 21.35 15.50
CA SER A 564 -10.37 21.39 14.03
C SER A 564 -10.34 19.98 13.46
N LEU A 565 -10.50 19.82 12.15
CA LEU A 565 -10.13 18.55 11.48
C LEU A 565 -8.61 18.46 11.34
N TRP A 566 -8.07 17.27 11.56
CA TRP A 566 -6.67 17.01 11.29
C TRP A 566 -6.40 17.02 9.79
N ALA A 567 -5.38 17.78 9.35
CA ALA A 567 -5.09 17.94 7.93
C ALA A 567 -4.43 16.72 7.27
N HIS A 568 -3.73 15.88 8.04
CA HIS A 568 -2.89 14.80 7.50
C HIS A 568 -3.64 13.79 6.59
N PRO A 569 -4.84 13.29 6.93
CA PRO A 569 -5.64 12.45 6.04
C PRO A 569 -5.93 13.07 4.67
N TYR A 570 -6.03 14.40 4.61
CA TYR A 570 -6.29 15.16 3.39
C TYR A 570 -5.00 15.46 2.61
N GLN A 571 -3.88 15.68 3.31
CA GLN A 571 -2.54 15.82 2.72
C GLN A 571 -2.12 14.53 2.00
N VAL A 572 -2.20 13.38 2.68
CA VAL A 572 -1.89 12.06 2.09
C VAL A 572 -2.75 11.78 0.85
N LEU A 573 -4.04 12.16 0.88
CA LEU A 573 -4.90 12.01 -0.30
C LEU A 573 -4.52 12.97 -1.43
N ALA A 574 -4.23 14.24 -1.15
CA ALA A 574 -3.76 15.19 -2.17
C ALA A 574 -2.46 14.69 -2.83
N GLU A 575 -1.50 14.20 -2.05
CA GLU A 575 -0.24 13.67 -2.56
C GLU A 575 -0.41 12.38 -3.38
N GLN A 576 -1.35 11.49 -3.01
CA GLN A 576 -1.70 10.33 -3.84
C GLN A 576 -2.58 10.67 -5.06
N LEU A 577 -3.26 11.82 -5.06
CA LEU A 577 -4.03 12.32 -6.20
C LEU A 577 -3.16 13.06 -7.24
N ASP A 578 -2.03 13.63 -6.84
CA ASP A 578 -1.06 14.27 -7.72
C ASP A 578 0.42 13.83 -7.46
N PRO A 579 0.72 12.51 -7.49
CA PRO A 579 2.02 11.98 -7.08
C PRO A 579 3.10 12.17 -8.16
N LYS A 580 4.27 12.68 -7.73
CA LYS A 580 5.51 12.69 -8.53
C LYS A 580 5.84 11.26 -9.02
N LYS A 581 6.44 11.11 -10.20
CA LYS A 581 6.79 9.77 -10.75
C LYS A 581 7.68 8.95 -9.81
N SER A 582 8.62 9.58 -9.11
CA SER A 582 9.45 8.93 -8.08
C SER A 582 8.61 8.32 -6.95
N VAL A 583 7.63 9.06 -6.43
CA VAL A 583 6.72 8.60 -5.37
C VAL A 583 5.88 7.42 -5.87
N ARG A 584 5.33 7.47 -7.09
CA ARG A 584 4.60 6.35 -7.70
C ARG A 584 5.46 5.09 -7.84
N VAL A 585 6.68 5.24 -8.32
CA VAL A 585 7.63 4.12 -8.50
C VAL A 585 7.99 3.50 -7.14
N ASN A 586 8.24 4.32 -6.12
CA ASN A 586 8.54 3.81 -4.79
C ASN A 586 7.31 3.11 -4.16
N LEU A 587 6.13 3.72 -4.22
CA LEU A 587 4.87 3.08 -3.78
C LEU A 587 4.64 1.72 -4.47
N ALA A 588 4.90 1.63 -5.78
CA ALA A 588 4.80 0.38 -6.53
C ALA A 588 5.84 -0.67 -6.09
N ILE A 589 7.09 -0.25 -5.85
CA ILE A 589 8.17 -1.11 -5.32
C ILE A 589 7.78 -1.71 -3.96
N GLU A 590 7.11 -0.94 -3.11
CA GLU A 590 6.61 -1.40 -1.81
C GLU A 590 5.48 -2.43 -1.92
N PHE A 591 4.62 -2.31 -2.93
CA PHE A 591 3.50 -3.23 -3.14
C PHE A 591 3.87 -4.50 -3.95
N GLU A 592 4.88 -4.43 -4.81
CA GLU A 592 5.32 -5.50 -5.72
C GLU A 592 5.54 -6.88 -5.04
N PRO A 593 6.07 -7.00 -3.81
CA PRO A 593 6.17 -8.27 -3.10
C PRO A 593 4.84 -9.02 -2.97
N TYR A 594 3.71 -8.34 -2.77
CA TYR A 594 2.40 -8.98 -2.64
C TYR A 594 1.88 -9.53 -3.97
N VAL A 595 2.12 -8.80 -5.06
CA VAL A 595 1.76 -9.22 -6.43
C VAL A 595 2.51 -10.50 -6.80
N HIS A 596 3.83 -10.52 -6.58
CA HIS A 596 4.68 -11.66 -6.93
C HIS A 596 4.55 -12.83 -5.95
N LYS A 597 4.24 -12.55 -4.67
CA LYS A 597 4.15 -13.53 -3.58
C LYS A 597 2.79 -13.40 -2.87
N PRO A 598 1.66 -13.77 -3.49
CA PRO A 598 0.33 -13.60 -2.89
C PRO A 598 0.13 -14.36 -1.56
N ARG A 599 0.95 -15.38 -1.27
CA ARG A 599 1.01 -16.02 0.05
C ARG A 599 1.49 -15.06 1.17
N LEU A 600 2.36 -14.10 0.85
CA LEU A 600 2.80 -13.04 1.76
C LEU A 600 1.64 -12.12 2.13
N TRP A 601 0.82 -11.73 1.15
CA TRP A 601 -0.41 -10.95 1.38
C TRP A 601 -1.38 -11.72 2.29
N LYS A 602 -1.77 -12.95 1.90
CA LYS A 602 -2.67 -13.78 2.71
C LYS A 602 -2.15 -13.99 4.14
N ALA A 603 -0.85 -14.19 4.32
CA ALA A 603 -0.25 -14.34 5.64
C ALA A 603 -0.42 -13.06 6.49
N ARG A 604 -0.21 -11.88 5.90
CA ARG A 604 -0.42 -10.59 6.59
C ARG A 604 -1.90 -10.35 6.92
N LEU A 605 -2.83 -10.75 6.05
CA LEU A 605 -4.27 -10.69 6.34
C LEU A 605 -4.68 -11.59 7.50
N LEU A 606 -4.17 -12.83 7.55
CA LEU A 606 -4.42 -13.77 8.64
C LEU A 606 -3.78 -13.30 9.96
N HIS A 607 -2.62 -12.64 9.91
CA HIS A 607 -2.02 -12.01 11.09
C HIS A 607 -2.94 -10.91 11.66
N PHE A 608 -3.55 -10.09 10.82
CA PHE A 608 -4.52 -9.08 11.27
C PHE A 608 -5.83 -9.68 11.78
N ARG A 609 -6.40 -10.68 11.08
CA ARG A 609 -7.68 -11.29 11.47
C ARG A 609 -7.59 -12.04 12.80
N GLY A 610 -6.47 -12.75 13.04
CA GLY A 610 -6.13 -13.33 14.36
C GLY A 610 -7.17 -14.28 14.97
N HIS A 611 -8.02 -14.90 14.15
CA HIS A 611 -9.11 -15.74 14.64
C HIS A 611 -8.60 -17.06 15.22
N GLU A 612 -9.16 -17.47 16.37
CA GLU A 612 -8.83 -18.71 17.06
C GLU A 612 -10.11 -19.43 17.55
N GLY A 613 -10.11 -20.78 17.47
CA GLY A 613 -11.06 -21.62 18.21
C GLY A 613 -12.30 -22.12 17.44
N GLU A 614 -12.59 -21.60 16.24
CA GLU A 614 -13.71 -22.13 15.44
C GLU A 614 -13.36 -23.49 14.81
N THR A 615 -14.17 -24.52 15.07
CA THR A 615 -14.00 -25.83 14.42
C THR A 615 -14.76 -25.92 13.10
N ILE A 616 -14.04 -25.89 11.98
CA ILE A 616 -14.61 -26.13 10.65
C ILE A 616 -14.77 -27.64 10.41
N ASP A 617 -15.96 -28.06 9.97
CA ASP A 617 -16.15 -29.38 9.39
C ASP A 617 -15.60 -29.39 7.96
N THR A 618 -14.44 -30.03 7.78
CA THR A 618 -13.74 -30.11 6.49
C THR A 618 -14.38 -31.10 5.51
N GLY A 619 -15.45 -31.81 5.91
CA GLY A 619 -16.10 -32.85 5.11
C GLY A 619 -15.23 -34.08 4.82
N ARG A 620 -14.00 -34.15 5.38
CA ARG A 620 -13.03 -35.23 5.16
C ARG A 620 -12.80 -36.04 6.43
N GLY A 621 -13.88 -36.65 6.92
CA GLY A 621 -13.89 -37.52 8.10
C GLY A 621 -14.01 -36.75 9.43
N ASN A 622 -13.99 -37.49 10.54
CA ASN A 622 -14.28 -36.96 11.89
C ASN A 622 -13.20 -36.01 12.48
N LEU A 623 -12.32 -35.45 11.65
CA LEU A 623 -11.28 -34.51 12.06
C LEU A 623 -11.79 -33.08 11.86
N LYS A 624 -12.38 -32.54 12.94
CA LYS A 624 -12.56 -31.10 13.09
C LYS A 624 -11.17 -30.45 13.19
N THR A 625 -10.85 -29.56 12.27
CA THR A 625 -9.70 -28.67 12.41
C THR A 625 -10.16 -27.36 13.04
N GLU A 626 -9.49 -27.00 14.13
CA GLU A 626 -9.60 -25.69 14.77
C GLU A 626 -8.92 -24.64 13.89
N VAL A 627 -9.63 -23.55 13.60
CA VAL A 627 -9.08 -22.36 12.95
C VAL A 627 -8.14 -21.69 13.93
N ASN A 628 -6.94 -21.38 13.44
CA ASN A 628 -5.98 -20.55 14.13
C ASN A 628 -5.21 -19.77 13.05
N ASP A 629 -5.60 -18.51 12.87
CA ASP A 629 -5.08 -17.67 11.80
C ASP A 629 -3.61 -17.32 12.02
N HIS A 630 -3.20 -17.04 13.26
CA HIS A 630 -1.81 -16.74 13.60
C HIS A 630 -0.87 -17.91 13.29
N ARG A 631 -1.29 -19.16 13.53
CA ARG A 631 -0.56 -20.37 13.10
C ARG A 631 -0.51 -20.49 11.59
N SER A 632 -1.61 -20.18 10.91
CA SER A 632 -1.73 -20.26 9.44
C SER A 632 -0.89 -19.19 8.73
N ALA A 633 -0.86 -17.96 9.26
CA ALA A 633 0.03 -16.88 8.85
C ALA A 633 1.50 -17.30 8.98
N GLY A 634 1.88 -17.86 10.13
CA GLY A 634 3.23 -18.36 10.37
C GLY A 634 3.66 -19.43 9.35
N GLN A 635 2.76 -20.38 9.03
CA GLN A 635 3.00 -21.40 7.99
C GLN A 635 3.19 -20.82 6.59
N LEU A 636 2.46 -19.74 6.26
CA LEU A 636 2.58 -19.07 4.96
C LEU A 636 3.85 -18.20 4.87
N TYR A 637 4.26 -17.53 5.96
CA TYR A 637 5.51 -16.77 6.00
C TYR A 637 6.75 -17.66 5.86
N ILE A 638 6.80 -18.84 6.51
CA ILE A 638 7.90 -19.79 6.33
C ILE A 638 7.88 -20.54 4.98
N HIS A 639 6.81 -20.39 4.18
CA HIS A 639 6.65 -21.13 2.94
C HIS A 639 7.74 -20.76 1.92
N SER A 640 8.36 -21.74 1.29
CA SER A 640 9.55 -21.56 0.43
C SER A 640 9.35 -20.64 -0.78
N GLN A 641 8.11 -20.41 -1.21
CA GLN A 641 7.80 -19.41 -2.24
C GLN A 641 7.88 -17.97 -1.72
N VAL A 642 7.52 -17.73 -0.44
CA VAL A 642 7.58 -16.42 0.23
C VAL A 642 8.99 -16.17 0.73
N ARG A 643 9.55 -17.14 1.47
CA ARG A 643 10.85 -17.08 2.16
C ARG A 643 11.83 -18.11 1.56
N PRO A 644 12.28 -17.94 0.30
CA PRO A 644 13.26 -18.83 -0.33
C PRO A 644 14.64 -18.71 0.36
N THR A 645 15.50 -19.71 0.14
CA THR A 645 16.89 -19.67 0.61
C THR A 645 17.72 -18.66 -0.19
N ASP A 646 18.78 -18.11 0.40
CA ASP A 646 19.67 -17.15 -0.28
C ASP A 646 20.33 -17.75 -1.52
N ALA A 647 20.68 -19.03 -1.47
CA ALA A 647 21.19 -19.79 -2.61
C ALA A 647 20.15 -19.97 -3.74
N ALA A 648 18.86 -19.77 -3.49
CA ALA A 648 17.82 -19.72 -4.52
C ALA A 648 17.63 -18.28 -5.03
N ILE A 649 17.65 -17.27 -4.15
CA ILE A 649 17.58 -15.85 -4.55
C ILE A 649 18.78 -15.47 -5.44
N ALA A 650 19.99 -15.89 -5.07
CA ALA A 650 21.21 -15.64 -5.84
C ALA A 650 21.19 -16.24 -7.26
N LYS A 651 20.34 -17.24 -7.52
CA LYS A 651 20.15 -17.86 -8.85
C LYS A 651 19.11 -17.12 -9.71
N VAL A 652 18.37 -16.15 -9.15
CA VAL A 652 17.44 -15.31 -9.91
C VAL A 652 18.28 -14.30 -10.70
N GLU A 653 18.31 -14.44 -12.02
CA GLU A 653 19.18 -13.61 -12.89
C GLU A 653 18.66 -12.17 -13.04
N ALA A 654 17.35 -12.00 -13.23
CA ALA A 654 16.72 -10.68 -13.34
C ALA A 654 16.80 -9.91 -12.01
N LYS A 655 17.38 -8.70 -12.05
CA LYS A 655 17.66 -7.87 -10.87
C LYS A 655 16.39 -7.55 -10.07
N ASP A 656 15.31 -7.16 -10.73
CA ASP A 656 14.06 -6.76 -10.07
C ASP A 656 13.37 -7.96 -9.42
N ALA A 657 13.29 -9.09 -10.12
CA ALA A 657 12.80 -10.34 -9.55
C ALA A 657 13.64 -10.78 -8.33
N ARG A 658 14.97 -10.56 -8.35
CA ARG A 658 15.84 -10.83 -7.20
C ARG A 658 15.52 -9.91 -6.02
N ARG A 659 15.37 -8.59 -6.25
CA ARG A 659 14.94 -7.62 -5.24
C ARG A 659 13.62 -8.05 -4.59
N VAL A 660 12.59 -8.30 -5.40
CA VAL A 660 11.25 -8.71 -4.94
C VAL A 660 11.30 -10.00 -4.09
N TRP A 661 12.17 -10.95 -4.43
CA TRP A 661 12.34 -12.18 -3.64
C TRP A 661 13.12 -11.95 -2.34
N GLY A 662 14.08 -11.02 -2.33
CA GLY A 662 14.76 -10.55 -1.13
C GLY A 662 13.77 -9.86 -0.18
N THR A 663 13.12 -8.81 -0.64
CA THR A 663 12.14 -8.04 0.15
C THR A 663 10.99 -8.91 0.68
N ALA A 664 10.47 -9.85 -0.11
CA ALA A 664 9.47 -10.79 0.39
C ALA A 664 9.99 -11.73 1.49
N LYS A 665 11.25 -12.17 1.41
CA LYS A 665 11.91 -12.96 2.46
C LYS A 665 12.14 -12.11 3.72
N GLU A 666 12.62 -10.89 3.54
CA GLU A 666 12.93 -9.92 4.61
C GLU A 666 11.67 -9.58 5.40
N ASN A 667 10.61 -9.12 4.72
CA ASN A 667 9.31 -8.79 5.32
C ASN A 667 8.71 -9.99 6.06
N ALA A 668 8.71 -11.19 5.45
CA ALA A 668 8.24 -12.41 6.11
C ALA A 668 9.08 -12.79 7.35
N THR A 669 10.38 -12.49 7.37
CA THR A 669 11.26 -12.77 8.51
C THR A 669 10.98 -11.80 9.66
N TYR A 670 10.80 -10.50 9.37
CA TYR A 670 10.41 -9.50 10.36
C TYR A 670 9.02 -9.80 10.95
N TRP A 671 8.01 -10.03 10.11
CA TRP A 671 6.64 -10.30 10.59
C TRP A 671 6.49 -11.66 11.28
N LEU A 672 7.34 -12.66 11.00
CA LEU A 672 7.42 -13.88 11.83
C LEU A 672 7.86 -13.58 13.25
N GLY A 673 8.76 -12.61 13.44
CA GLY A 673 9.15 -12.11 14.75
C GLY A 673 8.00 -11.46 15.50
N LEU A 674 7.34 -10.48 14.85
CA LEU A 674 6.16 -9.79 15.41
C LEU A 674 5.02 -10.76 15.75
N LEU A 675 4.68 -11.66 14.83
CA LEU A 675 3.66 -12.70 15.02
C LEU A 675 4.01 -13.68 16.16
N SER A 676 5.29 -14.01 16.33
CA SER A 676 5.73 -14.85 17.45
C SER A 676 5.60 -14.12 18.79
N TYR A 677 5.87 -12.80 18.82
CA TYR A 677 5.66 -11.96 19.99
C TYR A 677 4.17 -11.86 20.35
N ASP A 678 3.30 -11.57 19.35
CA ASP A 678 1.85 -11.42 19.58
C ASP A 678 1.20 -12.72 20.10
N ARG A 679 1.78 -13.88 19.77
CA ARG A 679 1.39 -15.20 20.30
C ARG A 679 1.95 -15.53 21.69
N GLY A 680 2.78 -14.67 22.28
CA GLY A 680 3.51 -14.95 23.52
C GLY A 680 4.70 -15.92 23.39
N ASP A 681 5.06 -16.32 22.16
CA ASP A 681 6.21 -17.18 21.87
C ASP A 681 7.54 -16.36 21.87
N TYR A 682 7.80 -15.58 22.92
CA TYR A 682 8.85 -14.55 22.95
C TYR A 682 10.25 -15.06 22.61
N ARG A 683 10.63 -16.28 23.01
CA ARG A 683 11.92 -16.89 22.62
C ARG A 683 12.00 -17.17 21.11
N VAL A 684 10.89 -17.55 20.47
CA VAL A 684 10.84 -17.71 19.01
C VAL A 684 10.87 -16.32 18.33
N ALA A 685 10.27 -15.30 18.97
CA ALA A 685 10.39 -13.92 18.51
C ALA A 685 11.85 -13.44 18.53
N THR A 686 12.64 -13.72 19.58
CA THR A 686 14.06 -13.33 19.61
C THR A 686 14.87 -13.96 18.47
N ASP A 687 14.60 -15.23 18.11
CA ASP A 687 15.29 -15.92 17.01
C ASP A 687 14.99 -15.30 15.63
N TRP A 688 13.75 -14.80 15.42
CA TRP A 688 13.35 -14.16 14.16
C TRP A 688 13.78 -12.69 14.09
N LEU A 689 13.61 -11.93 15.17
CA LEU A 689 13.89 -10.51 15.20
C LEU A 689 15.41 -10.23 15.14
N SER A 690 16.24 -11.11 15.71
CA SER A 690 17.70 -11.07 15.53
C SER A 690 18.18 -11.39 14.11
N GLN A 691 17.37 -12.06 13.28
CA GLN A 691 17.64 -12.18 11.83
C GLN A 691 17.17 -10.93 11.07
N ALA A 692 16.11 -10.26 11.55
CA ALA A 692 15.57 -9.06 10.93
C ALA A 692 16.39 -7.80 11.25
N SER A 693 17.05 -7.73 12.41
CA SER A 693 17.94 -6.61 12.81
C SER A 693 19.17 -6.45 11.92
N GLU A 694 19.60 -7.53 11.26
CA GLU A 694 20.70 -7.54 10.28
C GLU A 694 20.27 -6.99 8.90
N VAL A 695 18.96 -6.75 8.69
CA VAL A 695 18.42 -6.17 7.46
C VAL A 695 18.23 -4.67 7.69
N GLU A 696 19.03 -3.83 7.02
CA GLU A 696 19.01 -2.37 7.11
C GLU A 696 17.58 -1.78 7.15
N ARG A 697 16.73 -2.22 6.21
CA ARG A 697 15.32 -1.82 6.11
C ARG A 697 14.50 -2.04 7.39
N TRP A 698 14.79 -3.11 8.13
CA TRP A 698 14.03 -3.55 9.31
C TRP A 698 14.77 -3.32 10.63
N GLN A 699 15.97 -2.74 10.59
CA GLN A 699 16.90 -2.74 11.71
C GLN A 699 16.31 -2.07 12.96
N THR A 700 15.70 -0.89 12.82
CA THR A 700 15.21 -0.11 13.98
C THR A 700 13.97 -0.75 14.61
N GLY A 701 13.01 -1.20 13.81
CA GLY A 701 11.78 -1.88 14.28
C GLY A 701 12.06 -3.27 14.83
N ALA A 702 12.99 -4.02 14.22
CA ALA A 702 13.44 -5.31 14.71
C ALA A 702 14.19 -5.20 16.03
N ASN A 703 15.12 -4.24 16.17
CA ASN A 703 15.84 -4.00 17.43
C ASN A 703 14.87 -3.61 18.57
N TYR A 704 13.93 -2.70 18.32
CA TYR A 704 12.92 -2.35 19.31
C TYR A 704 12.09 -3.58 19.73
N SER A 705 11.55 -4.34 18.77
CA SER A 705 10.75 -5.53 19.06
C SER A 705 11.54 -6.66 19.73
N LEU A 706 12.84 -6.78 19.40
CA LEU A 706 13.76 -7.73 20.03
C LEU A 706 14.00 -7.35 21.51
N ALA A 707 14.17 -6.06 21.81
CA ALA A 707 14.26 -5.58 23.18
C ALA A 707 12.96 -5.84 23.96
N ARG A 708 11.79 -5.56 23.37
CA ARG A 708 10.48 -5.91 23.97
C ARG A 708 10.36 -7.42 24.23
N SER A 709 10.92 -8.26 23.35
CA SER A 709 10.95 -9.73 23.53
C SER A 709 11.84 -10.15 24.70
N TYR A 710 13.00 -9.52 24.89
CA TYR A 710 13.85 -9.75 26.07
C TYR A 710 13.21 -9.24 27.37
N GLU A 711 12.54 -8.09 27.33
CA GLU A 711 11.76 -7.53 28.44
C GLU A 711 10.68 -8.53 28.91
N ALA A 712 9.90 -9.09 27.98
CA ALA A 712 8.88 -10.10 28.26
C ALA A 712 9.45 -11.45 28.77
N LEU A 713 10.72 -11.74 28.51
CA LEU A 713 11.45 -12.90 29.06
C LEU A 713 12.11 -12.61 30.43
N GLY A 714 12.08 -11.37 30.91
CA GLY A 714 12.81 -10.94 32.11
C GLY A 714 14.32 -10.78 31.91
N GLU A 715 14.81 -10.80 30.66
CA GLU A 715 16.22 -10.60 30.31
C GLU A 715 16.54 -9.09 30.19
N LEU A 716 16.23 -8.33 31.26
CA LEU A 716 16.21 -6.86 31.25
C LEU A 716 17.54 -6.22 30.80
N ASP A 717 18.68 -6.76 31.23
CA ASP A 717 20.01 -6.25 30.84
C ASP A 717 20.18 -6.16 29.31
N LYS A 718 19.70 -7.17 28.58
CA LYS A 718 19.76 -7.22 27.11
C LYS A 718 18.76 -6.27 26.46
N ALA A 719 17.58 -6.13 27.06
CA ALA A 719 16.58 -5.18 26.58
C ALA A 719 17.11 -3.74 26.69
N VAL A 720 17.74 -3.41 27.82
CA VAL A 720 18.40 -2.13 28.08
C VAL A 720 19.54 -1.88 27.10
N GLU A 721 20.50 -2.81 26.96
CA GLU A 721 21.64 -2.69 26.02
C GLU A 721 21.18 -2.39 24.59
N LEU A 722 20.14 -3.07 24.11
CA LEU A 722 19.63 -2.94 22.74
C LEU A 722 18.81 -1.64 22.53
N LEU A 723 18.14 -1.15 23.57
CA LEU A 723 17.43 0.13 23.54
C LEU A 723 18.38 1.33 23.61
N GLU A 724 19.41 1.27 24.47
CA GLU A 724 20.41 2.34 24.61
C GLU A 724 21.27 2.51 23.35
N SER A 725 21.61 1.40 22.69
CA SER A 725 22.38 1.39 21.43
C SER A 725 21.55 1.69 20.18
N SER A 726 20.24 1.91 20.31
CA SER A 726 19.36 2.11 19.17
C SER A 726 19.55 3.46 18.45
N THR A 727 19.36 3.43 17.13
CA THR A 727 19.49 4.57 16.21
C THR A 727 18.17 4.83 15.47
N GLY A 728 18.14 5.89 14.66
CA GLY A 728 16.96 6.30 13.89
C GLY A 728 15.90 7.07 14.71
N PRO A 729 14.70 7.29 14.16
CA PRO A 729 13.73 8.27 14.69
C PRO A 729 13.24 7.94 16.11
N GLN A 730 13.05 6.68 16.47
CA GLN A 730 12.57 6.29 17.81
C GLN A 730 13.69 6.24 18.88
N ALA A 731 14.96 6.56 18.55
CA ALA A 731 16.09 6.34 19.46
C ALA A 731 15.93 7.04 20.83
N ARG A 732 15.33 8.23 20.87
CA ARG A 732 14.98 8.95 22.11
C ARG A 732 13.99 8.16 22.98
N GLY A 733 12.88 7.72 22.38
CA GLY A 733 11.88 6.91 23.07
C GLY A 733 12.43 5.59 23.60
N ASN A 734 13.32 4.95 22.84
CA ASN A 734 14.00 3.74 23.24
C ASN A 734 14.89 3.96 24.47
N ARG A 735 15.73 5.00 24.49
CA ARG A 735 16.56 5.35 25.66
C ARG A 735 15.72 5.66 26.90
N LEU A 736 14.60 6.36 26.74
CA LEU A 736 13.65 6.61 27.83
C LEU A 736 13.01 5.32 28.34
N ARG A 737 12.69 4.36 27.46
CA ARG A 737 12.25 3.02 27.87
C ARG A 737 13.35 2.27 28.62
N ALA A 738 14.60 2.31 28.16
CA ALA A 738 15.73 1.67 28.83
C ALA A 738 15.90 2.19 30.27
N LYS A 739 15.85 3.51 30.45
CA LYS A 739 15.87 4.18 31.77
C LYS A 739 14.72 3.73 32.67
N ARG A 740 13.51 3.54 32.12
CA ARG A 740 12.34 3.00 32.86
C ARG A 740 12.55 1.53 33.27
N LEU A 741 13.24 0.72 32.46
CA LEU A 741 13.56 -0.68 32.80
C LEU A 741 14.69 -0.79 33.83
N GLN A 742 15.70 0.09 33.78
CA GLN A 742 16.78 0.17 34.79
C GLN A 742 16.29 0.56 36.20
N ALA A 743 15.07 1.08 36.32
CA ALA A 743 14.45 1.50 37.58
C ALA A 743 13.58 0.41 38.24
N GLN A 744 13.43 -0.75 37.59
CA GLN A 744 12.64 -1.92 38.07
C GLN A 744 13.54 -2.93 38.81
#